data_AF-A0A350M0F3-F1
#
_entry.id   AF-A0A350M0F3-F1
#
_cell.length_a   1.000
_cell.length_b   1.000
_cell.length_c   1.000
_cell.angle_alpha   90.00
_cell.angle_beta   90.00
_cell.angle_gamma   90.00
#
_symmetry.space_group_name_H-M   'P 1'
#
loop_
_entity.id
_entity.type
_entity.pdbx_description
1 polymer ?
#
loop_
_entity_poly.entity_id
_entity_poly.type
_entity_poly.pdbx_seq_one_letter_code
_entity_poly.pdbx_strand_id
1 'polypeptide(L)'
;MEINSDLEILGLLSQWNEVSSFCLKTLGCPIFIIGSQGEGISRKEEASGPCRYILETKDGYMRCFSSYRNAWLSRKDNEPFIFTCHLGLVNFVFPIIFKNTILSYIIVGGILTKERKKTILSSAKIIGIEQKRIETSLSSLKMIDEDEFSHIFSLAKLAISPLIREINEEYGLFLKAKGIIKKEELIRIDEITGLHNRLYLINRTKEEINKASRKKYPLSLVIFRFDQFKSLMDIHGEQIKNSILKETANILLKFTRKEDVLIRDKEDEFLLLLPHTDQDQAMVLSKRINERINDHVFCREQGLELSLTISCGIAQFEKEVNAEEFIEKADKALFSAKAKGGRKIFLSSEIKEEPKRCVITGIGVVTPIGTGKDEFWEALSKGKPGISRITQFDISNMPIKIAGEVKDFDPEKYMDRKDIKRSDRATQLAIGATKLAIEDSLLNLENEDKDKIQVIIGAGVGGLAFAEEQVAKFIKDGPEKISPFLSIITFSGALSSMVSLAIGVKGPSITVSTGCPAGTDAIGYGFEAVKNCEAEVVIAGGAEAPIRPVVIHSFYAMNALSLRNDEPEKASRPFDAKRDGFVIAEGAGIVILEELEHALKRGANIYGEVIGYASTNDAYHMTAPAPDGKAASQCFRLALEGAGIKPMDVDYINSHGSSTPLNDKTETIIIKDVFGEYAYKIPVSSTKSMLGHSIGATGAVEAIICCLATENGFIPPTINYEFPDPGCDLDYVPSIGRKADINIAFTNSFGFGGKNSALIIKKYIK
;
A
#
# COMPACT_ATOMS: atom_id res chain seq x y z
N MET A 1 17.19 32.27 29.61
CA MET A 1 17.98 33.20 28.76
C MET A 1 16.99 34.13 28.10
N GLU A 2 16.98 35.40 28.46
CA GLU A 2 16.23 36.42 27.72
C GLU A 2 16.89 36.61 26.35
N ILE A 3 16.12 36.39 25.29
CA ILE A 3 16.54 36.68 23.91
C ILE A 3 16.12 38.12 23.65
N ASN A 4 17.11 38.99 23.47
CA ASN A 4 16.89 40.41 23.21
C ASN A 4 16.22 40.59 21.84
N SER A 5 15.21 41.45 21.82
CA SER A 5 14.26 41.66 20.74
C SER A 5 14.86 42.49 19.59
N ASP A 6 15.30 41.82 18.52
CA ASP A 6 15.40 42.43 17.18
C ASP A 6 14.33 41.81 16.27
N LEU A 7 13.44 42.67 15.78
CA LEU A 7 12.14 42.40 15.16
C LEU A 7 12.15 41.61 13.81
N GLU A 8 13.28 41.04 13.38
CA GLU A 8 13.40 40.32 12.09
C GLU A 8 13.63 38.79 12.22
N ILE A 9 13.72 38.24 13.43
CA ILE A 9 13.82 36.79 13.71
C ILE A 9 12.42 36.11 13.76
N LEU A 10 11.33 36.87 13.57
CA LEU A 10 9.95 36.39 13.70
C LEU A 10 9.52 35.37 12.62
N GLY A 11 10.10 35.43 11.41
CA GLY A 11 9.79 34.46 10.33
C GLY A 11 10.30 33.06 10.64
N LEU A 12 11.56 32.95 11.03
CA LEU A 12 12.17 31.70 11.51
C LEU A 12 11.41 31.18 12.75
N LEU A 13 11.09 32.05 13.73
CA LEU A 13 10.36 31.66 14.95
C LEU A 13 8.99 31.01 14.67
N SER A 14 8.32 31.33 13.56
CA SER A 14 7.05 30.71 13.18
C SER A 14 7.21 29.24 12.77
N GLN A 15 8.18 28.93 11.91
CA GLN A 15 8.55 27.55 11.55
C GLN A 15 9.12 26.79 12.76
N TRP A 16 9.85 27.46 13.66
CA TRP A 16 10.35 26.85 14.90
C TRP A 16 9.24 26.48 15.89
N ASN A 17 8.15 27.24 15.96
CA ASN A 17 6.98 26.90 16.75
C ASN A 17 6.26 25.67 16.18
N GLU A 18 6.21 25.52 14.86
CA GLU A 18 5.68 24.31 14.21
C GLU A 18 6.55 23.09 14.49
N VAL A 19 7.88 23.24 14.48
CA VAL A 19 8.84 22.17 14.75
C VAL A 19 8.82 21.78 16.24
N SER A 20 8.75 22.77 17.12
CA SER A 20 8.57 22.54 18.56
C SER A 20 7.23 21.88 18.86
N SER A 21 6.15 22.29 18.20
CA SER A 21 4.81 21.69 18.29
C SER A 21 4.78 20.27 17.71
N PHE A 22 5.46 20.02 16.58
CA PHE A 22 5.62 18.71 15.98
C PHE A 22 6.44 17.78 16.88
N CYS A 23 7.57 18.24 17.43
CA CYS A 23 8.35 17.43 18.38
C CYS A 23 7.59 17.19 19.69
N LEU A 24 6.80 18.16 20.19
CA LEU A 24 5.94 17.92 21.35
C LEU A 24 4.82 16.92 21.04
N LYS A 25 4.14 17.03 19.89
CA LYS A 25 3.04 16.14 19.49
C LYS A 25 3.51 14.74 19.13
N THR A 26 4.64 14.63 18.43
CA THR A 26 5.13 13.38 17.86
C THR A 26 6.11 12.66 18.80
N LEU A 27 6.95 13.40 19.53
CA LEU A 27 8.01 12.83 20.38
C LEU A 27 7.72 12.99 21.89
N GLY A 28 6.81 13.89 22.27
CA GLY A 28 6.42 14.13 23.66
C GLY A 28 7.48 14.87 24.49
N CYS A 29 8.39 15.62 23.86
CA CYS A 29 9.47 16.34 24.53
C CYS A 29 9.69 17.76 23.99
N PRO A 30 10.11 18.73 24.85
CA PRO A 30 10.39 20.10 24.44
C PRO A 30 11.78 20.25 23.77
N ILE A 31 11.90 21.22 22.86
CA ILE A 31 13.16 21.62 22.22
C ILE A 31 13.82 22.74 23.03
N PHE A 32 15.14 22.68 23.24
CA PHE A 32 15.94 23.77 23.81
C PHE A 32 16.96 24.29 22.79
N ILE A 33 16.99 25.60 22.57
CA ILE A 33 18.00 26.26 21.72
C ILE A 33 19.03 26.95 22.61
N ILE A 34 20.32 26.70 22.35
CA ILE A 34 21.42 27.45 22.97
C ILE A 34 22.13 28.23 21.85
N GLY A 35 21.88 29.55 21.78
CA GLY A 35 22.59 30.45 20.88
C GLY A 35 23.90 30.95 21.51
N SER A 36 25.01 30.89 20.78
CA SER A 36 26.20 31.69 21.10
C SER A 36 26.20 32.94 20.23
N GLN A 37 25.95 34.10 20.81
CA GLN A 37 26.27 35.37 20.16
C GLN A 37 27.71 35.78 20.50
N GLY A 38 28.48 36.14 19.47
CA GLY A 38 29.54 37.14 19.56
C GLY A 38 30.97 36.64 19.78
N GLU A 39 31.77 36.82 18.73
CA GLU A 39 33.21 37.16 18.70
C GLU A 39 34.17 36.52 19.72
N GLY A 40 35.09 35.70 19.19
CA GLY A 40 36.36 35.37 19.86
C GLY A 40 36.53 33.90 20.21
N ILE A 41 36.72 33.03 19.21
CA ILE A 41 37.34 31.72 19.44
C ILE A 41 38.78 31.82 18.92
N SER A 42 39.74 32.07 19.81
CA SER A 42 41.16 31.97 19.47
C SER A 42 41.67 30.58 19.84
N ARG A 43 42.20 29.86 18.85
CA ARG A 43 42.81 28.54 19.03
C ARG A 43 44.24 28.76 19.53
N LYS A 44 44.56 28.33 20.75
CA LYS A 44 45.97 28.25 21.22
C LYS A 44 46.50 26.83 21.08
N GLU A 45 47.70 26.73 20.51
CA GLU A 45 48.41 25.49 20.18
C GLU A 45 48.84 24.65 21.40
N GLU A 46 49.20 23.42 21.05
CA GLU A 46 49.43 22.20 21.83
C GLU A 46 50.10 22.37 23.21
N ALA A 47 49.40 21.91 24.25
CA ALA A 47 50.01 21.59 25.53
C ALA A 47 50.38 20.10 25.55
N SER A 48 51.60 19.78 25.92
CA SER A 48 52.07 18.40 26.11
C SER A 48 51.32 17.72 27.27
N GLY A 49 50.30 16.91 26.92
CA GLY A 49 49.44 16.15 27.84
C GLY A 49 48.13 15.71 27.16
N PRO A 50 47.23 14.96 27.84
CA PRO A 50 46.01 14.39 27.23
C PRO A 50 44.92 15.42 26.84
N CYS A 51 45.23 16.72 26.95
CA CYS A 51 44.33 17.83 26.63
C CYS A 51 44.63 18.32 25.22
N ARG A 52 43.74 18.09 24.25
CA ARG A 52 43.97 18.51 22.86
C ARG A 52 43.49 19.94 22.56
N TYR A 53 42.52 20.48 23.29
CA TYR A 53 41.99 21.83 23.05
C TYR A 53 41.63 22.56 24.35
N ILE A 54 41.99 23.84 24.41
CA ILE A 54 41.51 24.80 25.40
C ILE A 54 40.74 25.88 24.64
N LEU A 55 39.46 26.05 24.97
CA LEU A 55 38.60 27.09 24.41
C LEU A 55 38.40 28.15 25.48
N GLU A 56 38.85 29.37 25.19
CA GLU A 56 38.68 30.52 26.08
C GLU A 56 37.37 31.23 25.72
N THR A 57 36.51 31.46 26.70
CA THR A 57 35.24 32.20 26.55
C THR A 57 35.22 33.37 27.54
N LYS A 58 34.34 34.36 27.31
CA LYS A 58 34.20 35.52 28.21
C LYS A 58 33.91 35.16 29.67
N ASP A 59 33.32 33.98 29.93
CA ASP A 59 32.87 33.54 31.25
C ASP A 59 33.74 32.43 31.90
N GLY A 60 34.82 32.00 31.24
CA GLY A 60 35.75 30.98 31.77
C GLY A 60 36.49 30.15 30.71
N TYR A 61 37.24 29.14 31.17
CA TYR A 61 38.00 28.21 30.33
C TYR A 61 37.25 26.88 30.13
N MET A 62 37.13 26.43 28.89
CA MET A 62 36.73 25.05 28.55
C MET A 62 37.98 24.23 28.23
N ARG A 63 38.18 23.11 28.95
CA ARG A 63 39.23 22.12 28.64
C ARG A 63 38.60 20.86 28.07
N CYS A 64 39.04 20.47 26.88
CA CYS A 64 38.52 19.29 26.18
C CYS A 64 39.60 18.19 26.12
N PHE A 65 39.31 17.06 26.79
CA PHE A 65 40.18 15.87 26.83
C PHE A 65 39.65 14.82 25.87
N SER A 66 40.48 14.34 24.94
CA SER A 66 40.08 13.32 23.97
C SER A 66 40.41 11.92 24.49
N SER A 67 39.47 11.32 25.20
CA SER A 67 39.11 9.90 25.05
C SER A 67 37.81 9.69 25.80
N TYR A 68 36.76 9.30 25.07
CA TYR A 68 35.44 8.88 25.55
C TYR A 68 34.93 9.47 26.89
N ARG A 69 33.96 10.39 26.76
CA ARG A 69 32.88 10.65 27.74
C ARG A 69 33.18 11.47 29.01
N ASN A 70 33.78 12.67 28.98
CA ASN A 70 33.52 13.70 30.02
C ASN A 70 34.10 15.08 29.63
N ALA A 71 33.33 16.16 29.81
CA ALA A 71 33.81 17.56 29.76
C ALA A 71 33.30 18.31 31.00
N TRP A 72 34.12 19.21 31.55
CA TRP A 72 33.80 19.99 32.76
C TRP A 72 33.92 21.49 32.50
N LEU A 73 32.94 22.27 32.93
CA LEU A 73 33.01 23.74 33.02
C LEU A 73 33.48 24.11 34.44
N SER A 74 34.42 25.05 34.54
CA SER A 74 34.79 25.68 35.81
C SER A 74 34.62 27.19 35.69
N ARG A 75 33.87 27.79 36.61
CA ARG A 75 33.75 29.25 36.75
C ARG A 75 34.89 29.75 37.64
N LYS A 76 35.27 31.02 37.50
CA LYS A 76 36.43 31.66 38.15
C LYS A 76 36.44 31.61 39.69
N ASP A 77 35.32 31.24 40.31
CA ASP A 77 35.12 31.23 41.76
C ASP A 77 34.80 29.83 42.30
N ASN A 78 35.74 28.87 42.20
CA ASN A 78 35.87 27.59 42.94
C ASN A 78 34.64 26.68 43.25
N GLU A 79 33.44 26.98 42.76
CA GLU A 79 32.22 26.18 42.91
C GLU A 79 31.94 25.44 41.59
N PRO A 80 31.94 24.10 41.57
CA PRO A 80 31.63 23.33 40.37
C PRO A 80 30.13 23.44 40.06
N PHE A 81 29.80 24.22 39.03
CA PHE A 81 28.44 24.27 38.47
C PHE A 81 28.28 23.11 37.47
N ILE A 82 27.47 22.11 37.81
CA ILE A 82 27.18 20.98 36.90
C ILE A 82 26.17 21.45 35.85
N PHE A 83 26.66 21.76 34.65
CA PHE A 83 25.79 21.84 33.47
C PHE A 83 25.43 20.40 33.06
N THR A 84 24.16 20.03 33.23
CA THR A 84 23.61 18.70 32.88
C THR A 84 23.47 18.54 31.36
N CYS A 85 24.57 18.67 30.61
CA CYS A 85 24.52 18.41 29.17
C CYS A 85 24.85 16.95 28.82
N HIS A 86 25.52 16.19 29.70
CA HIS A 86 25.95 14.82 29.38
C HIS A 86 25.93 13.81 30.55
N LEU A 87 25.08 14.01 31.57
CA LEU A 87 24.81 13.00 32.60
C LEU A 87 23.66 12.04 32.21
N GLY A 88 23.67 11.56 30.96
CA GLY A 88 22.81 10.47 30.50
C GLY A 88 21.36 10.83 30.15
N LEU A 89 21.04 12.13 30.09
CA LEU A 89 19.92 12.64 29.29
C LEU A 89 20.28 12.55 27.81
N VAL A 90 19.42 11.95 26.98
CA VAL A 90 19.65 11.98 25.52
C VAL A 90 19.30 13.37 25.02
N ASN A 91 20.35 14.17 24.87
CA ASN A 91 20.36 15.44 24.18
C ASN A 91 20.74 15.14 22.71
N PHE A 92 19.80 15.24 21.78
CA PHE A 92 20.12 15.26 20.36
C PHE A 92 20.70 16.63 20.05
N VAL A 93 22.01 16.67 19.79
CA VAL A 93 22.73 17.90 19.50
C VAL A 93 22.95 17.99 17.98
N PHE A 94 22.26 18.92 17.33
CA PHE A 94 22.46 19.19 15.91
C PHE A 94 23.25 20.48 15.72
N PRO A 95 24.48 20.41 15.19
CA PRO A 95 25.27 21.61 14.93
C PRO A 95 24.75 22.35 13.69
N ILE A 96 24.59 23.66 13.82
CA ILE A 96 24.40 24.56 12.68
C ILE A 96 25.79 24.95 12.20
N ILE A 97 26.17 24.50 11.00
CA ILE A 97 27.54 24.63 10.48
C ILE A 97 27.54 25.53 9.25
N PHE A 98 28.43 26.51 9.23
CA PHE A 98 28.69 27.36 8.06
C PHE A 98 30.19 27.48 7.81
N LYS A 99 30.66 27.20 6.58
CA LYS A 99 32.10 27.23 6.20
C LYS A 99 33.01 26.53 7.23
N ASN A 100 32.67 25.29 7.62
CA ASN A 100 33.37 24.50 8.66
C ASN A 100 33.45 25.12 10.06
N THR A 101 32.65 26.16 10.32
CA THR A 101 32.52 26.80 11.63
C THR A 101 31.16 26.48 12.21
N ILE A 102 31.13 25.95 13.44
CA ILE A 102 29.89 25.69 14.16
C ILE A 102 29.37 27.03 14.69
N LEU A 103 28.21 27.46 14.21
CA LEU A 103 27.59 28.72 14.58
C LEU A 103 26.66 28.58 15.80
N SER A 104 25.98 27.44 15.95
CA SER A 104 25.05 27.17 17.06
C SER A 104 24.77 25.65 17.18
N TYR A 105 24.05 25.26 18.24
CA TYR A 105 23.61 23.89 18.50
C TYR A 105 22.11 23.87 18.81
N ILE A 106 21.38 22.95 18.18
CA ILE A 106 20.01 22.61 18.54
C ILE A 106 20.07 21.42 19.49
N ILE A 107 19.45 21.53 20.67
CA ILE A 107 19.42 20.45 21.64
C ILE A 107 17.98 19.97 21.84
N VAL A 108 17.66 18.77 21.37
CA VAL A 108 16.40 18.10 21.68
C VAL A 108 16.64 17.19 22.88
N GLY A 109 15.93 17.36 23.99
CA GLY A 109 16.21 16.62 25.23
C GLY A 109 14.95 16.16 25.95
N GLY A 110 15.07 15.18 26.86
CA GLY A 110 14.01 14.81 27.81
C GLY A 110 13.67 13.32 27.95
N ILE A 111 14.41 12.42 27.28
CA ILE A 111 14.12 10.98 27.23
C ILE A 111 15.23 10.19 27.94
N LEU A 112 14.84 9.23 28.80
CA LEU A 112 15.76 8.42 29.60
C LEU A 112 15.40 6.92 29.52
N THR A 113 16.35 6.05 29.18
CA THR A 113 16.13 4.59 29.21
C THR A 113 16.37 4.01 30.61
N LYS A 114 15.70 2.90 30.93
CA LYS A 114 15.86 2.20 32.23
C LYS A 114 17.31 1.80 32.51
N GLU A 115 18.02 1.35 31.49
CA GLU A 115 19.41 0.91 31.60
C GLU A 115 20.38 2.09 31.77
N ARG A 116 20.13 3.22 31.09
CA ARG A 116 20.92 4.44 31.28
C ARG A 116 20.70 5.08 32.64
N LYS A 117 19.46 5.07 33.17
CA LYS A 117 19.18 5.48 34.55
C LYS A 117 20.04 4.69 35.56
N LYS A 118 20.13 3.38 35.37
CA LYS A 118 20.96 2.50 36.22
C LYS A 118 22.45 2.87 36.14
N THR A 119 22.94 3.13 34.93
CA THR A 119 24.32 3.60 34.69
C THR A 119 24.57 4.94 35.36
N ILE A 120 23.68 5.93 35.23
CA ILE A 120 23.81 7.26 35.86
C ILE A 120 23.89 7.15 37.39
N LEU A 121 23.01 6.36 38.00
CA LEU A 121 23.00 6.15 39.45
C LEU A 121 24.28 5.44 39.92
N SER A 122 24.79 4.48 39.14
CA SER A 122 26.06 3.82 39.44
C SER A 122 27.27 4.76 39.32
N SER A 123 27.31 5.61 38.29
CA SER A 123 28.37 6.60 38.10
C SER A 123 28.36 7.68 39.19
N ALA A 124 27.17 8.15 39.59
CA ALA A 124 27.00 9.12 40.67
C ALA A 124 27.55 8.63 42.02
N LYS A 125 27.36 7.34 42.30
CA LYS A 125 27.88 6.68 43.50
C LYS A 125 29.41 6.65 43.53
N ILE A 126 30.05 6.53 42.37
CA ILE A 126 31.52 6.50 42.24
C ILE A 126 32.13 7.88 42.50
N ILE A 127 31.42 8.96 42.15
CA ILE A 127 31.90 10.36 42.26
C ILE A 127 31.39 11.10 43.51
N GLY A 128 30.73 10.40 44.44
CA GLY A 128 30.34 10.94 45.75
C GLY A 128 29.18 11.94 45.72
N ILE A 129 28.34 11.94 44.67
CA ILE A 129 27.17 12.81 44.59
C ILE A 129 25.98 12.16 45.31
N GLU A 130 25.24 12.93 46.12
CA GLU A 130 24.03 12.45 46.80
C GLU A 130 22.99 11.90 45.82
N GLN A 131 22.74 10.60 45.91
CA GLN A 131 21.85 9.85 45.02
C GLN A 131 20.42 10.40 45.00
N LYS A 132 19.94 10.91 46.13
CA LYS A 132 18.58 11.47 46.31
C LYS A 132 18.33 12.72 45.47
N ARG A 133 19.36 13.56 45.26
CA ARG A 133 19.30 14.74 44.39
C ARG A 133 19.17 14.35 42.91
N ILE A 134 19.88 13.31 42.49
CA ILE A 134 19.85 12.82 41.11
C ILE A 134 18.52 12.12 40.82
N GLU A 135 18.03 11.27 41.73
CA GLU A 135 16.74 10.59 41.57
C GLU A 135 15.57 11.58 41.45
N THR A 136 15.62 12.69 42.19
CA THR A 136 14.63 13.78 42.09
C THR A 136 14.65 14.42 40.69
N SER A 137 15.84 14.74 40.16
CA SER A 137 15.99 15.32 38.81
C SER A 137 15.66 14.35 37.67
N LEU A 138 15.84 13.03 37.88
CA LEU A 138 15.49 12.02 36.88
C LEU A 138 14.00 11.65 36.87
N SER A 139 13.25 12.00 37.92
CA SER A 139 11.81 11.69 38.04
C SER A 139 10.92 12.51 37.11
N SER A 140 11.41 13.66 36.62
CA SER A 140 10.69 14.53 35.69
C SER A 140 10.87 14.15 34.21
N LEU A 141 11.51 13.01 33.91
CA LEU A 141 11.87 12.59 32.56
C LEU A 141 10.98 11.45 32.08
N LYS A 142 10.67 11.44 30.78
CA LYS A 142 9.91 10.35 30.16
C LYS A 142 10.80 9.11 30.06
N MET A 143 10.34 8.02 30.68
CA MET A 143 11.02 6.73 30.66
C MET A 143 10.54 5.91 29.47
N ILE A 144 11.46 5.43 28.63
CA ILE A 144 11.15 4.54 27.50
C ILE A 144 12.09 3.32 27.49
N ASP A 145 11.73 2.27 26.75
CA ASP A 145 12.60 1.13 26.50
C ASP A 145 13.60 1.40 25.35
N GLU A 146 14.55 0.47 25.15
CA GLU A 146 15.66 0.66 24.19
C GLU A 146 15.22 0.51 22.72
N ASP A 147 14.20 -0.30 22.46
CA ASP A 147 13.64 -0.53 21.13
C ASP A 147 12.78 0.66 20.67
N GLU A 148 11.94 1.18 21.58
CA GLU A 148 11.18 2.42 21.42
C GLU A 148 12.15 3.61 21.26
N PHE A 149 13.28 3.61 21.96
CA PHE A 149 14.34 4.61 21.76
C PHE A 149 14.96 4.54 20.36
N SER A 150 15.31 3.36 19.86
CA SER A 150 15.87 3.17 18.52
C SER A 150 14.88 3.61 17.41
N HIS A 151 13.60 3.34 17.64
CA HIS A 151 12.52 3.76 16.76
C HIS A 151 12.33 5.28 16.75
N ILE A 152 12.25 5.91 17.93
CA ILE A 152 12.17 7.37 18.09
C ILE A 152 13.40 8.07 17.52
N PHE A 153 14.60 7.51 17.71
CA PHE A 153 15.85 8.03 17.16
C PHE A 153 15.82 8.05 15.62
N SER A 154 15.33 6.97 15.01
CA SER A 154 15.22 6.85 13.55
C SER A 154 14.18 7.81 12.99
N LEU A 155 13.03 7.95 13.64
CA LEU A 155 11.97 8.89 13.26
C LEU A 155 12.41 10.36 13.41
N ALA A 156 13.08 10.71 14.52
CA ALA A 156 13.60 12.05 14.73
C ALA A 156 14.67 12.41 13.68
N LYS A 157 15.54 11.46 13.32
CA LYS A 157 16.53 11.67 12.25
C LYS A 157 15.88 11.88 10.88
N LEU A 158 14.85 11.09 10.55
CA LEU A 158 14.10 11.23 9.31
C LEU A 158 13.32 12.56 9.23
N ALA A 159 12.73 13.00 10.33
CA ALA A 159 11.90 14.22 10.37
C ALA A 159 12.73 15.52 10.46
N ILE A 160 13.84 15.51 11.21
CA ILE A 160 14.59 16.74 11.53
C ILE A 160 15.68 17.03 10.49
N SER A 161 16.25 16.01 9.82
CA SER A 161 17.30 16.22 8.81
C SER A 161 16.87 17.08 7.61
N PRO A 162 15.67 16.93 7.03
CA PRO A 162 15.19 17.81 5.96
C PRO A 162 15.06 19.26 6.43
N LEU A 163 14.49 19.46 7.62
CA LEU A 163 14.28 20.77 8.22
C LEU A 163 15.60 21.50 8.51
N ILE A 164 16.62 20.81 9.05
CA ILE A 164 17.95 21.40 9.25
C ILE A 164 18.59 21.82 7.93
N ARG A 165 18.34 21.06 6.85
CA ARG A 165 18.82 21.41 5.51
C ARG A 165 18.13 22.68 5.00
N GLU A 166 16.82 22.78 5.20
CA GLU A 166 16.00 23.97 4.88
C GLU A 166 16.44 25.20 5.67
N ILE A 167 16.64 25.07 6.98
CA ILE A 167 17.14 26.14 7.86
C ILE A 167 18.54 26.61 7.41
N ASN A 168 19.43 25.69 7.03
CA ASN A 168 20.75 26.05 6.50
C ASN A 168 20.65 26.78 5.15
N GLU A 169 19.64 26.47 4.33
CA GLU A 169 19.37 27.13 3.04
C GLU A 169 18.75 28.53 3.24
N GLU A 170 17.76 28.67 4.14
CA GLU A 170 17.15 29.95 4.51
C GLU A 170 18.13 30.89 5.22
N TYR A 171 18.96 30.37 6.12
CA TYR A 171 19.99 31.16 6.80
C TYR A 171 21.05 31.67 5.80
N GLY A 172 21.37 30.88 4.77
CA GLY A 172 22.19 31.32 3.64
C GLY A 172 21.56 32.45 2.82
N LEU A 173 20.23 32.42 2.63
CA LEU A 173 19.46 33.48 1.97
C LEU A 173 19.36 34.75 2.84
N PHE A 174 19.27 34.60 4.15
CA PHE A 174 19.29 35.72 5.11
C PHE A 174 20.63 36.46 5.11
N LEU A 175 21.76 35.73 5.12
CA LEU A 175 23.10 36.32 5.05
C LEU A 175 23.34 37.06 3.71
N LYS A 176 22.69 36.59 2.62
CA LYS A 176 22.65 37.29 1.33
C LYS A 176 21.83 38.59 1.40
N ALA A 177 20.66 38.57 2.04
CA ALA A 177 19.82 39.76 2.20
C ALA A 177 20.52 40.88 3.02
N LYS A 178 21.39 40.50 3.96
CA LYS A 178 22.22 41.45 4.72
C LYS A 178 23.53 41.85 4.02
N GLY A 179 23.78 41.38 2.79
CA GLY A 179 24.97 41.75 2.01
C GLY A 179 26.30 41.18 2.54
N ILE A 180 26.24 40.20 3.44
CA ILE A 180 27.41 39.60 4.09
C ILE A 180 28.15 38.65 3.13
N ILE A 181 27.48 38.16 2.08
CA ILE A 181 28.01 37.19 1.11
C ILE A 181 27.63 37.61 -0.32
N LYS A 182 28.55 37.48 -1.29
CA LYS A 182 28.33 37.79 -2.72
C LYS A 182 27.56 36.67 -3.45
N LYS A 183 26.89 37.04 -4.57
CA LYS A 183 26.04 36.13 -5.39
C LYS A 183 26.79 34.90 -5.92
N GLU A 184 28.09 35.04 -6.18
CA GLU A 184 28.92 33.94 -6.70
C GLU A 184 29.30 32.89 -5.62
N GLU A 185 29.23 33.23 -4.33
CA GLU A 185 29.64 32.35 -3.22
C GLU A 185 28.55 31.37 -2.75
N LEU A 186 27.31 31.51 -3.22
CA LEU A 186 26.20 30.58 -2.95
C LEU A 186 26.14 29.40 -3.93
N ILE A 187 26.88 29.48 -5.03
CA ILE A 187 26.99 28.42 -6.03
C ILE A 187 27.96 27.38 -5.47
N ARG A 188 27.44 26.40 -4.71
CA ARG A 188 28.30 25.28 -4.25
C ARG A 188 28.61 24.39 -5.45
N ILE A 189 29.90 24.17 -5.65
CA ILE A 189 30.42 23.05 -6.44
C ILE A 189 30.41 21.83 -5.51
N ASP A 190 29.81 20.74 -5.95
CA ASP A 190 29.88 19.45 -5.27
C ASP A 190 31.34 19.00 -5.24
N GLU A 191 31.93 18.91 -4.05
CA GLU A 191 33.38 18.65 -3.88
C GLU A 191 33.81 17.28 -4.42
N ILE A 192 32.85 16.36 -4.60
CA ILE A 192 33.09 15.03 -5.16
C ILE A 192 33.13 15.10 -6.69
N THR A 193 32.09 15.62 -7.33
CA THR A 193 31.91 15.56 -8.80
C THR A 193 32.37 16.80 -9.54
N GLY A 194 32.56 17.92 -8.85
CA GLY A 194 32.85 19.21 -9.48
C GLY A 194 31.63 19.86 -10.14
N LEU A 195 30.43 19.29 -10.01
CA LEU A 195 29.20 19.80 -10.61
C LEU A 195 28.50 20.83 -9.71
N HIS A 196 27.62 21.65 -10.29
CA HIS A 196 26.79 22.59 -9.52
C HIS A 196 25.71 21.87 -8.70
N ASN A 197 25.20 22.53 -7.65
CA ASN A 197 24.16 22.00 -6.75
C ASN A 197 22.72 22.31 -7.21
N ARG A 198 21.71 21.78 -6.48
CA ARG A 198 20.26 22.02 -6.72
C ARG A 198 19.89 23.50 -6.85
N LEU A 199 20.47 24.38 -6.02
CA LEU A 199 20.17 25.81 -6.02
C LEU A 199 20.56 26.48 -7.34
N TYR A 200 21.66 26.03 -7.94
CA TYR A 200 22.08 26.48 -9.26
C TYR A 200 21.09 26.02 -10.34
N LEU A 201 20.61 24.77 -10.26
CA LEU A 201 19.60 24.26 -11.19
C LEU A 201 18.31 25.07 -11.12
N ILE A 202 17.72 25.30 -9.95
CA ILE A 202 16.45 26.04 -9.86
C ILE A 202 16.56 27.42 -10.53
N ASN A 203 17.66 28.13 -10.27
CA ASN A 203 17.90 29.44 -10.89
C ASN A 203 18.10 29.32 -12.40
N ARG A 204 18.89 28.32 -12.84
CA ARG A 204 19.19 28.11 -14.26
C ARG A 204 17.97 27.63 -15.05
N THR A 205 17.16 26.75 -14.47
CA THR A 205 15.88 26.29 -15.00
C THR A 205 14.90 27.45 -15.12
N LYS A 206 14.81 28.34 -14.11
CA LYS A 206 14.02 29.58 -14.22
C LYS A 206 14.48 30.45 -15.39
N GLU A 207 15.78 30.61 -15.60
CA GLU A 207 16.32 31.35 -16.75
C GLU A 207 16.00 30.69 -18.10
N GLU A 208 16.18 29.36 -18.21
CA GLU A 208 15.95 28.62 -19.45
C GLU A 208 14.47 28.49 -19.79
N ILE A 209 13.58 28.33 -18.81
CA ILE A 209 12.12 28.40 -19.02
C ILE A 209 11.72 29.75 -19.60
N ASN A 210 12.25 30.85 -19.05
CA ASN A 210 11.99 32.19 -19.55
C ASN A 210 12.48 32.37 -20.99
N LYS A 211 13.65 31.82 -21.33
CA LYS A 211 14.20 31.86 -22.70
C LYS A 211 13.40 30.97 -23.65
N ALA A 212 13.07 29.75 -23.26
CA ALA A 212 12.27 28.80 -24.04
C ALA A 212 10.88 29.37 -24.33
N SER A 213 10.23 29.99 -23.33
CA SER A 213 8.93 30.65 -23.49
C SER A 213 8.98 31.82 -24.48
N ARG A 214 10.03 32.65 -24.42
CA ARG A 214 10.21 33.80 -25.33
C ARG A 214 10.59 33.39 -26.75
N LYS A 215 11.55 32.46 -26.88
CA LYS A 215 12.15 32.06 -28.16
C LYS A 215 11.48 30.84 -28.81
N LYS A 216 10.52 30.20 -28.13
CA LYS A 216 9.73 29.05 -28.60
C LYS A 216 10.58 27.86 -29.06
N TYR A 217 11.54 27.44 -28.24
CA TYR A 217 12.30 26.20 -28.47
C TYR A 217 11.95 25.12 -27.44
N PRO A 218 12.11 23.83 -27.77
CA PRO A 218 11.84 22.74 -26.84
C PRO A 218 12.89 22.69 -25.73
N LEU A 219 12.46 22.47 -24.50
CA LEU A 219 13.32 22.35 -23.32
C LEU A 219 12.94 21.06 -22.59
N SER A 220 13.90 20.16 -22.38
CA SER A 220 13.70 18.92 -21.65
C SER A 220 14.53 18.88 -20.38
N LEU A 221 14.04 18.17 -19.37
CA LEU A 221 14.77 17.88 -18.13
C LEU A 221 14.83 16.36 -17.95
N VAL A 222 16.02 15.84 -17.69
CA VAL A 222 16.24 14.42 -17.41
C VAL A 222 16.83 14.26 -16.02
N ILE A 223 16.24 13.40 -15.19
CA ILE A 223 16.77 13.04 -13.88
C ILE A 223 17.26 11.60 -13.93
N PHE A 224 18.52 11.38 -13.59
CA PHE A 224 19.16 10.07 -13.52
C PHE A 224 19.39 9.68 -12.06
N ARG A 225 19.07 8.44 -11.71
CA ARG A 225 19.32 7.93 -10.37
C ARG A 225 19.68 6.45 -10.38
N PHE A 226 20.66 6.09 -9.58
CA PHE A 226 21.08 4.71 -9.40
C PHE A 226 20.01 3.85 -8.73
N ASP A 227 19.88 2.59 -9.17
CA ASP A 227 18.91 1.65 -8.61
C ASP A 227 19.45 0.94 -7.36
N GLN A 228 20.77 0.72 -7.28
CA GLN A 228 21.43 -0.13 -6.27
C GLN A 228 22.37 0.65 -5.33
N PHE A 229 22.29 1.98 -5.33
CA PHE A 229 23.31 2.83 -4.69
C PHE A 229 23.40 2.61 -3.18
N LYS A 230 22.25 2.58 -2.50
CA LYS A 230 22.20 2.44 -1.04
C LYS A 230 22.75 1.09 -0.58
N SER A 231 22.33 -0.01 -1.22
CA SER A 231 22.85 -1.35 -0.92
C SER A 231 24.36 -1.45 -1.12
N LEU A 232 24.91 -0.78 -2.14
CA LEU A 232 26.35 -0.77 -2.37
C LEU A 232 27.09 0.04 -1.30
N MET A 233 26.53 1.17 -0.87
CA MET A 233 27.11 1.94 0.23
C MET A 233 27.14 1.15 1.54
N ASP A 234 26.07 0.40 1.84
CA ASP A 234 25.96 -0.39 3.07
C ASP A 234 27.00 -1.53 3.10
N ILE A 235 27.37 -2.09 1.94
CA ILE A 235 28.33 -3.20 1.83
C ILE A 235 29.78 -2.69 1.78
N HIS A 236 30.03 -1.60 1.05
CA HIS A 236 31.38 -1.21 0.61
C HIS A 236 31.88 0.11 1.18
N GLY A 237 31.03 0.88 1.85
CA GLY A 237 31.41 2.12 2.54
C GLY A 237 31.59 3.35 1.64
N GLU A 238 31.98 4.46 2.25
CA GLU A 238 31.88 5.81 1.66
C GLU A 238 32.95 6.15 0.61
N GLN A 239 34.07 5.41 0.56
CA GLN A 239 35.12 5.64 -0.45
C GLN A 239 34.69 5.20 -1.85
N ILE A 240 33.95 4.09 -1.95
CA ILE A 240 33.43 3.56 -3.21
C ILE A 240 32.33 4.45 -3.79
N LYS A 241 31.48 5.02 -2.91
CA LYS A 241 30.49 6.06 -3.24
C LYS A 241 31.12 7.18 -4.07
N ASN A 242 32.21 7.76 -3.59
CA ASN A 242 32.84 8.91 -4.22
C ASN A 242 33.45 8.57 -5.59
N SER A 243 34.00 7.37 -5.76
CA SER A 243 34.54 6.90 -7.05
C SER A 243 33.42 6.77 -8.08
N ILE A 244 32.33 6.09 -7.72
CA ILE A 244 31.17 5.89 -8.59
C ILE A 244 30.64 7.24 -9.08
N LEU A 245 30.37 8.16 -8.15
CA LEU A 245 29.82 9.47 -8.49
C LEU A 245 30.72 10.29 -9.42
N LYS A 246 32.04 10.26 -9.19
CA LYS A 246 33.03 10.93 -10.06
C LYS A 246 33.05 10.35 -11.45
N GLU A 247 33.11 9.03 -11.57
CA GLU A 247 33.11 8.33 -12.86
C GLU A 247 31.82 8.59 -13.63
N THR A 248 30.67 8.59 -12.94
CA THR A 248 29.37 8.89 -13.54
C THR A 248 29.28 10.33 -14.03
N ALA A 249 29.71 11.31 -13.23
CA ALA A 249 29.77 12.70 -13.66
C ALA A 249 30.62 12.85 -14.93
N ASN A 250 31.77 12.19 -14.99
CA ASN A 250 32.66 12.19 -16.16
C ASN A 250 32.02 11.52 -17.39
N ILE A 251 31.22 10.46 -17.20
CA ILE A 251 30.45 9.85 -18.29
C ILE A 251 29.41 10.85 -18.79
N LEU A 252 28.57 11.40 -17.91
CA LEU A 252 27.51 12.33 -18.26
C LEU A 252 28.04 13.57 -18.98
N LEU A 253 29.14 14.16 -18.50
CA LEU A 253 29.79 15.32 -19.13
C LEU A 253 30.24 15.06 -20.58
N LYS A 254 30.52 13.80 -20.98
CA LYS A 254 30.85 13.45 -22.37
C LYS A 254 29.63 13.46 -23.29
N PHE A 255 28.43 13.36 -22.73
CA PHE A 255 27.16 13.40 -23.47
C PHE A 255 26.52 14.79 -23.46
N THR A 256 27.03 15.74 -22.67
CA THR A 256 26.49 17.10 -22.59
C THR A 256 27.12 18.06 -23.61
N ARG A 257 26.30 18.91 -24.22
CA ARG A 257 26.72 20.07 -25.02
C ARG A 257 27.04 21.26 -24.12
N LYS A 258 27.60 22.32 -24.71
CA LYS A 258 27.99 23.53 -23.98
C LYS A 258 26.79 24.27 -23.36
N GLU A 259 25.64 24.20 -24.00
CA GLU A 259 24.39 24.79 -23.54
C GLU A 259 23.63 23.93 -22.51
N ASP A 260 23.95 22.64 -22.42
CA ASP A 260 23.32 21.72 -21.47
C ASP A 260 23.83 22.01 -20.05
N VAL A 261 22.96 21.81 -19.06
CA VAL A 261 23.30 22.06 -17.66
C VAL A 261 23.20 20.75 -16.90
N LEU A 262 24.36 20.22 -16.52
CA LEU A 262 24.47 19.05 -15.66
C LEU A 262 24.74 19.46 -14.21
N ILE A 263 23.91 18.97 -13.29
CA ILE A 263 24.06 19.22 -11.86
C ILE A 263 23.95 17.94 -11.04
N ARG A 264 24.31 18.05 -9.77
CA ARG A 264 24.08 17.02 -8.76
C ARG A 264 23.21 17.60 -7.63
N ASP A 265 22.14 16.88 -7.28
CA ASP A 265 21.11 17.39 -6.37
C ASP A 265 21.11 16.66 -5.02
N LYS A 266 21.06 15.33 -5.07
CA LYS A 266 21.03 14.43 -3.90
C LYS A 266 22.21 13.45 -3.93
N GLU A 267 22.27 12.55 -2.95
CA GLU A 267 23.40 11.63 -2.78
C GLU A 267 23.73 10.84 -4.05
N ASP A 268 22.72 10.39 -4.81
CA ASP A 268 22.83 9.49 -5.94
C ASP A 268 22.12 9.97 -7.21
N GLU A 269 21.80 11.27 -7.29
CA GLU A 269 20.91 11.85 -8.30
C GLU A 269 21.61 12.93 -9.14
N PHE A 270 21.54 12.79 -10.46
CA PHE A 270 22.08 13.73 -11.44
C PHE A 270 20.94 14.29 -12.29
N LEU A 271 20.94 15.61 -12.51
CA LEU A 271 19.92 16.26 -13.33
C LEU A 271 20.58 16.93 -14.52
N LEU A 272 19.99 16.73 -15.70
CA LEU A 272 20.45 17.22 -16.97
C LEU A 272 19.35 18.04 -17.64
N LEU A 273 19.53 19.36 -17.66
CA LEU A 273 18.66 20.29 -18.36
C LEU A 273 19.16 20.47 -19.80
N LEU A 274 18.29 20.27 -20.78
CA LEU A 274 18.60 20.17 -22.21
C LEU A 274 17.83 21.24 -23.01
N PRO A 275 18.39 22.45 -23.19
CA PRO A 275 17.84 23.44 -24.10
C PRO A 275 17.86 22.94 -25.55
N HIS A 276 16.85 23.35 -26.33
CA HIS A 276 16.70 22.96 -27.74
C HIS A 276 16.59 21.45 -27.97
N THR A 277 16.05 20.72 -26.99
CA THR A 277 15.89 19.27 -27.05
C THR A 277 14.45 18.90 -26.71
N ASP A 278 13.82 18.21 -27.64
CA ASP A 278 12.49 17.64 -27.45
C ASP A 278 12.55 16.30 -26.70
N GLN A 279 11.38 15.80 -26.32
CA GLN A 279 11.21 14.61 -25.50
C GLN A 279 11.77 13.34 -26.17
N ASP A 280 11.65 13.19 -27.49
CA ASP A 280 12.16 12.03 -28.22
C ASP A 280 13.69 12.06 -28.28
N GLN A 281 14.26 13.24 -28.52
CA GLN A 281 15.71 13.44 -28.47
C GLN A 281 16.27 13.20 -27.07
N ALA A 282 15.59 13.68 -26.02
CA ALA A 282 15.95 13.41 -24.63
C ALA A 282 15.89 11.91 -24.29
N MET A 283 14.88 11.20 -24.82
CA MET A 283 14.74 9.75 -24.70
C MET A 283 15.91 9.01 -25.36
N VAL A 284 16.26 9.36 -26.60
CA VAL A 284 17.41 8.76 -27.31
C VAL A 284 18.73 9.00 -26.57
N LEU A 285 18.95 10.23 -26.09
CA LEU A 285 20.13 10.57 -25.30
C LEU A 285 20.20 9.74 -24.00
N SER A 286 19.07 9.62 -23.30
CA SER A 286 18.97 8.87 -22.05
C SER A 286 19.22 7.39 -22.24
N LYS A 287 18.76 6.78 -23.35
CA LYS A 287 19.07 5.38 -23.71
C LYS A 287 20.57 5.16 -23.89
N ARG A 288 21.23 6.04 -24.63
CA ARG A 288 22.68 5.96 -24.86
C ARG A 288 23.50 6.12 -23.58
N ILE A 289 23.04 6.99 -22.67
CA ILE A 289 23.64 7.18 -21.34
C ILE A 289 23.45 5.92 -20.49
N ASN A 290 22.24 5.35 -20.45
CA ASN A 290 21.95 4.10 -19.74
C ASN A 290 22.83 2.95 -20.23
N GLU A 291 22.90 2.73 -21.55
CA GLU A 291 23.77 1.71 -22.15
C GLU A 291 25.22 1.92 -21.74
N ARG A 292 25.72 3.16 -21.82
CA ARG A 292 27.10 3.46 -21.46
C ARG A 292 27.40 3.23 -19.98
N ILE A 293 26.47 3.52 -19.08
CA ILE A 293 26.64 3.32 -17.64
C ILE A 293 26.55 1.83 -17.28
N ASN A 294 25.63 1.09 -17.91
CA ASN A 294 25.49 -0.35 -17.69
C ASN A 294 26.73 -1.13 -18.15
N ASP A 295 27.34 -0.73 -19.27
CA ASP A 295 28.55 -1.33 -19.83
C ASP A 295 29.84 -0.86 -19.12
N HIS A 296 29.74 0.17 -18.25
CA HIS A 296 30.90 0.70 -17.54
C HIS A 296 31.18 -0.11 -16.28
N VAL A 297 32.44 -0.49 -16.09
CA VAL A 297 32.90 -1.18 -14.88
C VAL A 297 33.48 -0.15 -13.94
N PHE A 298 32.81 0.06 -12.82
CA PHE A 298 33.21 1.02 -11.79
C PHE A 298 34.25 0.42 -10.83
N CYS A 299 35.07 1.30 -10.24
CA CYS A 299 35.98 0.98 -9.13
C CYS A 299 37.16 0.02 -9.42
N ARG A 300 37.58 -0.12 -10.69
CA ARG A 300 38.70 -1.00 -11.10
C ARG A 300 39.99 -0.82 -10.29
N GLU A 301 40.33 0.43 -9.95
CA GLU A 301 41.57 0.76 -9.22
C GLU A 301 41.56 0.31 -7.75
N GLN A 302 40.40 -0.09 -7.22
CA GLN A 302 40.22 -0.54 -5.84
C GLN A 302 40.06 -2.06 -5.72
N GLY A 303 40.32 -2.81 -6.81
CA GLY A 303 40.21 -4.28 -6.85
C GLY A 303 38.77 -4.80 -6.83
N LEU A 304 37.78 -3.92 -7.02
CA LEU A 304 36.36 -4.24 -7.05
C LEU A 304 35.82 -3.92 -8.45
N GLU A 305 35.11 -4.86 -9.08
CA GLU A 305 34.44 -4.63 -10.36
C GLU A 305 32.93 -4.59 -10.16
N LEU A 306 32.34 -3.39 -10.25
CA LEU A 306 30.91 -3.19 -10.08
C LEU A 306 30.26 -2.81 -11.42
N SER A 307 29.16 -3.46 -11.74
CA SER A 307 28.21 -3.02 -12.78
C SER A 307 27.03 -2.36 -12.09
N LEU A 308 26.65 -1.18 -12.57
CA LEU A 308 25.58 -0.37 -12.01
C LEU A 308 24.47 -0.17 -13.01
N THR A 309 23.27 0.07 -12.47
CA THR A 309 22.10 0.39 -13.25
C THR A 309 21.48 1.70 -12.80
N ILE A 310 20.95 2.45 -13.77
CA ILE A 310 20.30 3.73 -13.54
C ILE A 310 18.91 3.74 -14.16
N SER A 311 17.98 4.37 -13.44
CA SER A 311 16.65 4.73 -13.95
C SER A 311 16.61 6.21 -14.27
N CYS A 312 15.77 6.61 -15.23
CA CYS A 312 15.59 8.00 -15.56
C CYS A 312 14.14 8.43 -15.78
N GLY A 313 13.85 9.65 -15.34
CA GLY A 313 12.60 10.37 -15.60
C GLY A 313 12.85 11.54 -16.51
N ILE A 314 11.98 11.72 -17.51
CA ILE A 314 12.09 12.80 -18.51
C ILE A 314 10.84 13.66 -18.46
N ALA A 315 11.01 14.98 -18.37
CA ALA A 315 9.93 15.94 -18.55
C ALA A 315 10.22 16.90 -19.71
N GLN A 316 9.19 17.18 -20.51
CA GLN A 316 9.19 18.22 -21.52
C GLN A 316 8.56 19.49 -20.94
N PHE A 317 9.18 20.63 -21.18
CA PHE A 317 8.60 21.91 -20.76
C PHE A 317 7.32 22.20 -21.53
N GLU A 318 6.25 22.46 -20.80
CA GLU A 318 4.94 22.89 -21.30
C GLU A 318 4.71 24.35 -20.91
N LYS A 319 3.94 25.10 -21.71
CA LYS A 319 3.60 26.49 -21.36
C LYS A 319 2.87 26.52 -20.01
N GLU A 320 3.09 27.59 -19.23
CA GLU A 320 2.46 27.86 -17.92
C GLU A 320 3.02 27.10 -16.72
N VAL A 321 3.96 26.17 -16.92
CA VAL A 321 4.63 25.43 -15.85
C VAL A 321 5.79 26.25 -15.27
N ASN A 322 5.91 26.33 -13.95
CA ASN A 322 7.05 26.99 -13.30
C ASN A 322 8.25 26.03 -13.11
N ALA A 323 9.41 26.52 -12.67
CA ALA A 323 10.61 25.69 -12.57
C ALA A 323 10.51 24.55 -11.53
N GLU A 324 9.77 24.75 -10.44
CA GLU A 324 9.59 23.73 -9.40
C GLU A 324 8.66 22.63 -9.90
N GLU A 325 7.53 23.01 -10.50
CA GLU A 325 6.58 22.08 -11.12
C GLU A 325 7.21 21.29 -12.29
N PHE A 326 8.09 21.93 -13.07
CA PHE A 326 8.82 21.26 -14.15
C PHE A 326 9.79 20.19 -13.64
N ILE A 327 10.49 20.47 -12.53
CA ILE A 327 11.34 19.48 -11.86
C ILE A 327 10.50 18.36 -11.25
N GLU A 328 9.36 18.69 -10.63
CA GLU A 328 8.44 17.72 -10.04
C GLU A 328 7.89 16.73 -11.07
N LYS A 329 7.52 17.20 -12.27
CA LYS A 329 7.09 16.32 -13.38
C LYS A 329 8.16 15.29 -13.76
N ALA A 330 9.43 15.69 -13.80
CA ALA A 330 10.54 14.77 -14.09
C ALA A 330 10.81 13.80 -12.92
N ASP A 331 10.69 14.27 -11.67
CA ASP A 331 10.82 13.45 -10.47
C ASP A 331 9.73 12.36 -10.39
N LYS A 332 8.47 12.71 -10.70
CA LYS A 332 7.36 11.74 -10.76
C LYS A 332 7.56 10.69 -11.86
N ALA A 333 8.15 11.08 -13.00
CA ALA A 333 8.50 10.14 -14.06
C ALA A 333 9.59 9.16 -13.59
N LEU A 334 10.63 9.67 -12.91
CA LEU A 334 11.69 8.86 -12.33
C LEU A 334 11.15 7.87 -11.27
N PHE A 335 10.22 8.32 -10.42
CA PHE A 335 9.57 7.46 -9.44
C PHE A 335 8.84 6.29 -10.11
N SER A 336 8.09 6.58 -11.17
CA SER A 336 7.39 5.56 -11.98
C SER A 336 8.36 4.58 -12.64
N ALA A 337 9.52 5.06 -13.11
CA ALA A 337 10.57 4.21 -13.67
C ALA A 337 11.12 3.21 -12.64
N LYS A 338 11.34 3.67 -11.41
CA LYS A 338 11.82 2.82 -10.31
C LYS A 338 10.76 1.83 -9.84
N ALA A 339 9.51 2.25 -9.69
CA ALA A 339 8.40 1.40 -9.26
C ALA A 339 8.15 0.20 -10.19
N LYS A 340 8.44 0.34 -11.48
CA LYS A 340 8.28 -0.73 -12.48
C LYS A 340 9.51 -1.63 -12.67
N GLY A 341 10.42 -1.67 -11.69
CA GLY A 341 11.52 -2.65 -11.62
C GLY A 341 12.94 -2.12 -11.87
N GLY A 342 13.17 -0.81 -11.83
CA GLY A 342 14.47 -0.20 -12.14
C GLY A 342 14.90 -0.37 -13.61
N ARG A 343 16.00 0.27 -14.04
CA ARG A 343 16.56 0.24 -15.41
C ARG A 343 15.68 0.81 -16.52
N LYS A 344 14.63 1.57 -16.18
CA LYS A 344 13.66 2.07 -17.16
C LYS A 344 13.78 3.58 -17.36
N ILE A 345 13.33 4.02 -18.53
CA ILE A 345 13.19 5.42 -18.90
C ILE A 345 11.69 5.70 -18.96
N PHE A 346 11.21 6.70 -18.24
CA PHE A 346 9.80 7.09 -18.25
C PHE A 346 9.63 8.55 -18.63
N LEU A 347 8.57 8.81 -19.39
CA LEU A 347 8.17 10.15 -19.75
C LEU A 347 7.15 10.68 -18.74
N SER A 348 7.22 11.96 -18.41
CA SER A 348 6.22 12.59 -17.55
C SER A 348 4.81 12.56 -18.16
N SER A 349 4.72 12.56 -19.50
CA SER A 349 3.47 12.35 -20.24
C SER A 349 2.90 10.92 -20.12
N GLU A 350 3.68 9.96 -19.62
CA GLU A 350 3.25 8.57 -19.35
C GLU A 350 2.85 8.35 -17.88
N ILE A 351 2.97 9.38 -17.03
CA ILE A 351 2.53 9.32 -15.63
C ILE A 351 1.01 9.38 -15.61
N LYS A 352 0.37 8.27 -15.23
CA LYS A 352 -1.03 8.29 -14.80
C LYS A 352 -1.13 9.13 -13.51
N GLU A 353 -2.24 9.86 -13.33
CA GLU A 353 -2.53 10.61 -12.09
C GLU A 353 -2.25 9.79 -10.83
N GLU A 354 -2.07 10.46 -9.67
CA GLU A 354 -1.90 9.74 -8.41
C GLU A 354 -2.98 8.68 -8.23
N PRO A 355 -2.61 7.47 -7.77
CA PRO A 355 -3.53 6.36 -7.71
C PRO A 355 -4.73 6.73 -6.84
N LYS A 356 -5.93 6.64 -7.43
CA LYS A 356 -7.14 7.03 -6.71
C LYS A 356 -7.50 5.98 -5.67
N ARG A 357 -8.16 6.44 -4.61
CA ARG A 357 -8.73 5.58 -3.58
C ARG A 357 -10.05 5.02 -4.10
N CYS A 358 -10.27 3.73 -3.86
CA CYS A 358 -11.43 3.00 -4.36
C CYS A 358 -12.31 2.55 -3.20
N VAL A 359 -13.56 2.98 -3.18
CA VAL A 359 -14.51 2.70 -2.12
C VAL A 359 -15.72 1.91 -2.62
N ILE A 360 -16.32 1.12 -1.74
CA ILE A 360 -17.58 0.42 -1.99
C ILE A 360 -18.73 1.27 -1.46
N THR A 361 -19.58 1.76 -2.36
CA THR A 361 -20.69 2.67 -2.03
C THR A 361 -22.05 1.99 -1.99
N GLY A 362 -22.21 0.85 -2.66
CA GLY A 362 -23.43 0.05 -2.62
C GLY A 362 -23.15 -1.44 -2.75
N ILE A 363 -24.03 -2.24 -2.14
CA ILE A 363 -23.95 -3.70 -2.15
C ILE A 363 -25.30 -4.31 -2.51
N GLY A 364 -25.25 -5.37 -3.32
CA GLY A 364 -26.42 -6.13 -3.72
C GLY A 364 -26.12 -7.62 -3.66
N VAL A 365 -26.99 -8.36 -2.99
CA VAL A 365 -26.74 -9.77 -2.66
C VAL A 365 -28.00 -10.60 -2.88
N VAL A 366 -27.83 -11.75 -3.53
CA VAL A 366 -28.88 -12.74 -3.78
C VAL A 366 -28.29 -14.11 -3.47
N THR A 367 -28.69 -14.72 -2.35
CA THR A 367 -28.04 -15.93 -1.81
C THR A 367 -29.05 -16.94 -1.26
N PRO A 368 -28.64 -18.19 -0.97
CA PRO A 368 -29.54 -19.19 -0.41
C PRO A 368 -30.13 -18.84 0.97
N ILE A 369 -29.53 -17.88 1.69
CA ILE A 369 -30.00 -17.47 3.03
C ILE A 369 -30.82 -16.17 3.01
N GLY A 370 -30.80 -15.42 1.92
CA GLY A 370 -31.58 -14.19 1.73
C GLY A 370 -31.21 -13.41 0.46
N THR A 371 -32.21 -12.71 -0.08
CA THR A 371 -32.10 -11.69 -1.13
C THR A 371 -32.22 -10.30 -0.52
N GLY A 372 -31.25 -9.41 -0.79
CA GLY A 372 -31.19 -8.07 -0.18
C GLY A 372 -30.22 -8.02 1.01
N LYS A 373 -29.69 -6.82 1.29
CA LYS A 373 -28.64 -6.59 2.30
C LYS A 373 -29.09 -6.99 3.71
N ASP A 374 -30.28 -6.55 4.13
CA ASP A 374 -30.73 -6.65 5.51
C ASP A 374 -31.10 -8.09 5.87
N GLU A 375 -31.91 -8.75 5.02
CA GLU A 375 -32.29 -10.16 5.19
C GLU A 375 -31.06 -11.09 5.16
N PHE A 376 -30.12 -10.80 4.25
CA PHE A 376 -28.86 -11.55 4.15
C PHE A 376 -28.03 -11.42 5.43
N TRP A 377 -27.80 -10.18 5.90
CA TRP A 377 -26.97 -9.95 7.08
C TRP A 377 -27.60 -10.51 8.36
N GLU A 378 -28.92 -10.38 8.51
CA GLU A 378 -29.64 -10.95 9.65
C GLU A 378 -29.48 -12.48 9.68
N ALA A 379 -29.67 -13.14 8.54
CA ALA A 379 -29.53 -14.59 8.42
C ALA A 379 -28.09 -15.06 8.67
N LEU A 380 -27.11 -14.36 8.09
CA LEU A 380 -25.69 -14.67 8.21
C LEU A 380 -25.22 -14.53 9.67
N SER A 381 -25.59 -13.43 10.32
CA SER A 381 -25.20 -13.15 11.71
C SER A 381 -25.76 -14.18 12.70
N LYS A 382 -26.91 -14.78 12.37
CA LYS A 382 -27.57 -15.83 13.15
C LYS A 382 -27.07 -17.25 12.82
N GLY A 383 -26.15 -17.41 11.87
CA GLY A 383 -25.68 -18.74 11.47
C GLY A 383 -26.73 -19.58 10.74
N LYS A 384 -27.66 -18.96 10.01
CA LYS A 384 -28.77 -19.68 9.35
C LYS A 384 -28.23 -20.59 8.23
N PRO A 385 -28.55 -21.89 8.21
CA PRO A 385 -28.12 -22.77 7.12
C PRO A 385 -28.92 -22.48 5.84
N GLY A 386 -28.22 -22.33 4.71
CA GLY A 386 -28.80 -22.16 3.37
C GLY A 386 -28.86 -23.45 2.54
N ILE A 387 -28.25 -24.53 3.02
CA ILE A 387 -28.16 -25.80 2.32
C ILE A 387 -29.40 -26.64 2.63
N SER A 388 -30.05 -27.15 1.57
CA SER A 388 -31.22 -28.00 1.69
C SER A 388 -31.30 -29.01 0.56
N ARG A 389 -32.36 -29.83 0.53
CA ARG A 389 -32.62 -30.71 -0.61
C ARG A 389 -32.91 -29.90 -1.86
N ILE A 390 -32.35 -30.35 -2.98
CA ILE A 390 -32.59 -29.76 -4.31
C ILE A 390 -34.07 -29.90 -4.65
N THR A 391 -34.65 -28.80 -5.15
CA THR A 391 -36.06 -28.74 -5.61
C THR A 391 -36.18 -28.36 -7.07
N GLN A 392 -35.10 -27.89 -7.71
CA GLN A 392 -35.12 -27.45 -9.11
C GLN A 392 -35.35 -28.55 -10.15
N PHE A 393 -35.13 -29.82 -9.82
CA PHE A 393 -35.34 -30.98 -10.70
C PHE A 393 -35.47 -32.29 -9.91
N ASP A 394 -35.84 -33.40 -10.58
CA ASP A 394 -35.94 -34.72 -9.95
C ASP A 394 -34.56 -35.29 -9.58
N ILE A 395 -34.36 -35.52 -8.28
CA ILE A 395 -33.09 -36.01 -7.71
C ILE A 395 -33.13 -37.50 -7.32
N SER A 396 -34.18 -38.24 -7.69
CA SER A 396 -34.38 -39.63 -7.26
C SER A 396 -33.18 -40.53 -7.62
N ASN A 397 -32.63 -40.33 -8.81
CA ASN A 397 -31.48 -41.07 -9.35
C ASN A 397 -30.13 -40.34 -9.20
N MET A 398 -30.09 -39.24 -8.44
CA MET A 398 -28.88 -38.45 -8.26
C MET A 398 -28.10 -38.90 -7.03
N PRO A 399 -26.77 -39.04 -7.12
CA PRO A 399 -25.92 -39.34 -5.96
C PRO A 399 -25.86 -38.14 -5.00
N ILE A 400 -25.93 -36.92 -5.54
CA ILE A 400 -26.00 -35.68 -4.78
C ILE A 400 -27.43 -35.16 -4.80
N LYS A 401 -27.98 -34.90 -3.62
CA LYS A 401 -29.39 -34.52 -3.41
C LYS A 401 -29.56 -33.17 -2.71
N ILE A 402 -28.45 -32.47 -2.48
CA ILE A 402 -28.39 -31.25 -1.67
C ILE A 402 -27.68 -30.13 -2.43
N ALA A 403 -28.12 -28.89 -2.21
CA ALA A 403 -27.50 -27.68 -2.73
C ALA A 403 -27.94 -26.44 -1.93
N GLY A 404 -27.21 -25.35 -2.07
CA GLY A 404 -27.67 -24.01 -1.68
C GLY A 404 -28.47 -23.37 -2.81
N GLU A 405 -29.80 -23.51 -2.80
CA GLU A 405 -30.71 -22.89 -3.79
C GLU A 405 -31.16 -21.51 -3.31
N VAL A 406 -31.20 -20.53 -4.22
CA VAL A 406 -31.87 -19.25 -3.99
C VAL A 406 -33.37 -19.45 -4.17
N LYS A 407 -34.14 -19.33 -3.08
CA LYS A 407 -35.57 -19.67 -3.05
C LYS A 407 -36.52 -18.46 -3.07
N ASP A 408 -36.05 -17.30 -2.61
CA ASP A 408 -36.86 -16.09 -2.42
C ASP A 408 -36.73 -15.07 -3.56
N PHE A 409 -35.96 -15.40 -4.60
CA PHE A 409 -35.74 -14.52 -5.75
C PHE A 409 -36.82 -14.67 -6.82
N ASP A 410 -37.45 -13.55 -7.16
CA ASP A 410 -38.42 -13.42 -8.25
C ASP A 410 -37.86 -12.50 -9.36
N PRO A 411 -37.51 -13.04 -10.55
CA PRO A 411 -36.95 -12.23 -11.62
C PRO A 411 -37.92 -11.19 -12.19
N GLU A 412 -39.25 -11.38 -12.09
CA GLU A 412 -40.24 -10.40 -12.60
C GLU A 412 -40.19 -9.06 -11.85
N LYS A 413 -39.63 -9.04 -10.63
CA LYS A 413 -39.40 -7.79 -9.88
C LYS A 413 -38.28 -6.94 -10.46
N TYR A 414 -37.36 -7.55 -11.20
CA TYR A 414 -36.13 -6.89 -11.66
C TYR A 414 -36.04 -6.82 -13.18
N MET A 415 -36.81 -7.61 -13.92
CA MET A 415 -36.69 -7.77 -15.36
C MET A 415 -38.06 -7.93 -16.02
N ASP A 416 -38.20 -7.43 -17.24
CA ASP A 416 -39.37 -7.71 -18.05
C ASP A 416 -39.40 -9.18 -18.49
N ARG A 417 -40.59 -9.76 -18.63
CA ARG A 417 -40.81 -11.15 -19.07
C ARG A 417 -40.07 -11.53 -20.35
N LYS A 418 -39.86 -10.56 -21.24
CA LYS A 418 -39.13 -10.76 -22.50
C LYS A 418 -37.65 -11.05 -22.24
N ASP A 419 -37.03 -10.32 -21.32
CA ASP A 419 -35.61 -10.44 -21.02
C ASP A 419 -35.33 -11.65 -20.14
N ILE A 420 -36.26 -12.00 -19.24
CA ILE A 420 -36.21 -13.26 -18.46
C ILE A 420 -36.12 -14.48 -19.38
N LYS A 421 -36.88 -14.49 -20.48
CA LYS A 421 -36.84 -15.59 -21.47
C LYS A 421 -35.57 -15.60 -22.33
N ARG A 422 -34.78 -14.53 -22.28
CA ARG A 422 -33.57 -14.29 -23.08
C ARG A 422 -32.31 -14.26 -22.24
N SER A 423 -32.38 -14.71 -20.99
CA SER A 423 -31.27 -14.79 -20.05
C SER A 423 -31.23 -16.16 -19.38
N ASP A 424 -30.04 -16.58 -18.98
CA ASP A 424 -29.91 -17.71 -18.06
C ASP A 424 -30.14 -17.27 -16.60
N ARG A 425 -30.24 -18.25 -15.70
CA ARG A 425 -30.51 -17.99 -14.27
C ARG A 425 -29.40 -17.18 -13.60
N ALA A 426 -28.12 -17.39 -13.91
CA ALA A 426 -27.03 -16.60 -13.32
C ALA A 426 -27.14 -15.13 -13.74
N THR A 427 -27.51 -14.87 -15.00
CA THR A 427 -27.80 -13.52 -15.49
C THR A 427 -28.97 -12.86 -14.77
N GLN A 428 -30.04 -13.61 -14.48
CA GLN A 428 -31.18 -13.07 -13.73
C GLN A 428 -30.77 -12.67 -12.30
N LEU A 429 -30.00 -13.53 -11.62
CA LEU A 429 -29.47 -13.23 -10.29
C LEU A 429 -28.52 -12.01 -10.30
N ALA A 430 -27.65 -11.92 -11.31
CA ALA A 430 -26.74 -10.79 -11.49
C ALA A 430 -27.49 -9.47 -11.67
N ILE A 431 -28.51 -9.43 -12.53
CA ILE A 431 -29.29 -8.21 -12.76
C ILE A 431 -30.05 -7.80 -11.49
N GLY A 432 -30.63 -8.76 -10.78
CA GLY A 432 -31.28 -8.51 -9.49
C GLY A 432 -30.31 -7.92 -8.47
N ALA A 433 -29.14 -8.55 -8.28
CA ALA A 433 -28.10 -8.05 -7.39
C ALA A 433 -27.58 -6.66 -7.81
N THR A 434 -27.38 -6.40 -9.10
CA THR A 434 -26.95 -5.08 -9.59
C THR A 434 -27.96 -4.00 -9.29
N LYS A 435 -29.26 -4.26 -9.49
CA LYS A 435 -30.31 -3.28 -9.18
C LYS A 435 -30.36 -2.99 -7.68
N LEU A 436 -30.24 -4.01 -6.83
CA LEU A 436 -30.13 -3.85 -5.38
C LEU A 436 -28.89 -3.01 -4.99
N ALA A 437 -27.73 -3.25 -5.63
CA ALA A 437 -26.51 -2.50 -5.34
C ALA A 437 -26.59 -1.02 -5.75
N ILE A 438 -27.25 -0.71 -6.88
CA ILE A 438 -27.49 0.67 -7.34
C ILE A 438 -28.50 1.38 -6.44
N GLU A 439 -29.55 0.69 -6.02
CA GLU A 439 -30.52 1.21 -5.06
C GLU A 439 -29.84 1.54 -3.72
N ASP A 440 -29.02 0.62 -3.22
CA ASP A 440 -28.28 0.79 -1.96
C ASP A 440 -27.24 1.92 -2.02
N SER A 441 -26.56 2.11 -3.16
CA SER A 441 -25.57 3.19 -3.32
C SER A 441 -26.18 4.58 -3.48
N LEU A 442 -27.50 4.66 -3.72
CA LEU A 442 -28.21 5.88 -4.12
C LEU A 442 -27.58 6.55 -5.36
N LEU A 443 -26.91 5.77 -6.21
CA LEU A 443 -26.28 6.28 -7.43
C LEU A 443 -27.37 6.61 -8.47
N ASN A 444 -27.49 7.89 -8.80
CA ASN A 444 -28.40 8.33 -9.86
C ASN A 444 -27.70 8.30 -11.22
N LEU A 445 -27.92 7.22 -11.97
CA LEU A 445 -27.31 7.02 -13.29
C LEU A 445 -27.61 8.13 -14.31
N GLU A 446 -28.69 8.90 -14.16
CA GLU A 446 -28.97 10.03 -15.06
C GLU A 446 -28.04 11.23 -14.83
N ASN A 447 -27.40 11.30 -13.67
CA ASN A 447 -26.41 12.32 -13.35
C ASN A 447 -24.97 11.87 -13.68
N GLU A 448 -24.80 10.62 -14.11
CA GLU A 448 -23.51 10.01 -14.40
C GLU A 448 -23.20 9.98 -15.89
N ASP A 449 -21.92 9.95 -16.23
CA ASP A 449 -21.46 9.66 -17.59
C ASP A 449 -21.55 8.14 -17.86
N LYS A 450 -22.70 7.71 -18.38
CA LYS A 450 -22.99 6.30 -18.71
C LYS A 450 -21.98 5.68 -19.69
N ASP A 451 -21.24 6.48 -20.45
CA ASP A 451 -20.19 6.00 -21.36
C ASP A 451 -18.90 5.61 -20.61
N LYS A 452 -18.75 6.01 -19.34
CA LYS A 452 -17.58 5.72 -18.50
C LYS A 452 -17.82 4.69 -17.41
N ILE A 453 -19.08 4.36 -17.10
CA ILE A 453 -19.40 3.33 -16.11
C ILE A 453 -19.01 1.95 -16.66
N GLN A 454 -18.09 1.28 -15.98
CA GLN A 454 -17.66 -0.06 -16.34
C GLN A 454 -18.53 -1.13 -15.66
N VAL A 455 -18.67 -2.28 -16.32
CA VAL A 455 -19.37 -3.47 -15.80
C VAL A 455 -18.41 -4.66 -15.87
N ILE A 456 -18.00 -5.18 -14.71
CA ILE A 456 -17.05 -6.29 -14.61
C ILE A 456 -17.67 -7.39 -13.75
N ILE A 457 -18.15 -8.47 -14.39
CA ILE A 457 -18.86 -9.55 -13.68
C ILE A 457 -18.08 -10.86 -13.77
N GLY A 458 -17.86 -11.50 -12.63
CA GLY A 458 -17.28 -12.83 -12.51
C GLY A 458 -18.29 -13.95 -12.77
N ALA A 459 -17.88 -14.97 -13.52
CA ALA A 459 -18.59 -16.22 -13.68
C ALA A 459 -17.60 -17.39 -13.68
N GLY A 460 -17.90 -18.48 -12.99
CA GLY A 460 -17.06 -19.68 -12.99
C GLY A 460 -17.40 -20.60 -14.15
N VAL A 461 -18.68 -20.96 -14.29
CA VAL A 461 -19.18 -21.86 -15.36
C VAL A 461 -20.17 -21.19 -16.31
N GLY A 462 -20.70 -20.02 -15.95
CA GLY A 462 -21.52 -19.19 -16.84
C GLY A 462 -22.81 -19.88 -17.31
N GLY A 463 -23.18 -19.70 -18.57
CA GLY A 463 -24.42 -20.23 -19.14
C GLY A 463 -24.49 -21.76 -19.31
N LEU A 464 -23.58 -22.54 -18.70
CA LEU A 464 -23.53 -23.99 -18.83
C LEU A 464 -24.84 -24.68 -18.38
N ALA A 465 -25.45 -24.20 -17.29
CA ALA A 465 -26.73 -24.72 -16.81
C ALA A 465 -27.87 -24.53 -17.85
N PHE A 466 -27.86 -23.41 -18.57
CA PHE A 466 -28.81 -23.18 -19.66
C PHE A 466 -28.50 -24.07 -20.87
N ALA A 467 -27.22 -24.24 -21.21
CA ALA A 467 -26.80 -25.13 -22.29
C ALA A 467 -27.26 -26.57 -22.03
N GLU A 468 -27.11 -27.06 -20.81
CA GLU A 468 -27.59 -28.39 -20.39
C GLU A 468 -29.09 -28.56 -20.64
N GLU A 469 -29.89 -27.57 -20.23
CA GLU A 469 -31.34 -27.58 -20.46
C GLU A 469 -31.69 -27.64 -21.95
N GLN A 470 -30.98 -26.87 -22.79
CA GLN A 470 -31.22 -26.88 -24.23
C GLN A 470 -30.79 -28.19 -24.89
N VAL A 471 -29.69 -28.82 -24.44
CA VAL A 471 -29.26 -30.13 -24.93
C VAL A 471 -30.27 -31.20 -24.57
N ALA A 472 -30.83 -31.18 -23.35
CA ALA A 472 -31.88 -32.11 -22.95
C ALA A 472 -33.14 -31.97 -23.85
N LYS A 473 -33.55 -30.74 -24.15
CA LYS A 473 -34.65 -30.45 -25.09
C LYS A 473 -34.33 -30.92 -26.51
N PHE A 474 -33.10 -30.71 -26.98
CA PHE A 474 -32.66 -31.17 -28.30
C PHE A 474 -32.78 -32.68 -28.45
N ILE A 475 -32.26 -33.44 -27.48
CA ILE A 475 -32.26 -34.91 -27.51
C ILE A 475 -33.68 -35.46 -27.43
N LYS A 476 -34.51 -34.89 -26.56
CA LYS A 476 -35.87 -35.37 -26.30
C LYS A 476 -36.87 -34.99 -27.39
N ASP A 477 -36.85 -33.73 -27.80
CA ASP A 477 -37.93 -33.11 -28.58
C ASP A 477 -37.46 -32.62 -29.97
N GLY A 478 -36.17 -32.77 -30.30
CA GLY A 478 -35.59 -32.45 -31.61
C GLY A 478 -35.05 -31.00 -31.75
N PRO A 479 -34.37 -30.71 -32.88
CA PRO A 479 -33.68 -29.42 -33.11
C PRO A 479 -34.61 -28.21 -33.13
N GLU A 480 -35.90 -28.37 -33.47
CA GLU A 480 -36.86 -27.26 -33.54
C GLU A 480 -37.29 -26.73 -32.16
N LYS A 481 -36.95 -27.44 -31.07
CA LYS A 481 -37.42 -27.14 -29.71
C LYS A 481 -36.40 -26.43 -28.82
N ILE A 482 -35.16 -26.25 -29.30
CA ILE A 482 -34.16 -25.47 -28.58
C ILE A 482 -34.43 -23.97 -28.71
N SER A 483 -33.98 -23.20 -27.72
CA SER A 483 -34.04 -21.74 -27.76
C SER A 483 -33.19 -21.21 -28.92
N PRO A 484 -33.71 -20.29 -29.76
CA PRO A 484 -32.90 -19.61 -30.77
C PRO A 484 -31.84 -18.68 -30.14
N PHE A 485 -31.94 -18.42 -28.84
CA PHE A 485 -31.00 -17.58 -28.08
C PHE A 485 -29.85 -18.38 -27.45
N LEU A 486 -29.78 -19.71 -27.65
CA LEU A 486 -28.76 -20.55 -27.02
C LEU A 486 -27.35 -19.98 -27.16
N SER A 487 -26.90 -19.67 -28.39
CA SER A 487 -25.56 -19.13 -28.63
C SER A 487 -25.28 -17.79 -27.94
N ILE A 488 -26.31 -16.94 -27.79
CA ILE A 488 -26.20 -15.60 -27.19
C ILE A 488 -26.26 -15.69 -25.66
N ILE A 489 -27.01 -16.63 -25.10
CA ILE A 489 -27.12 -16.78 -23.65
C ILE A 489 -25.88 -17.48 -23.07
N THR A 490 -25.27 -18.41 -23.81
CA THR A 490 -24.21 -19.25 -23.25
C THR A 490 -22.79 -18.75 -23.42
N PHE A 491 -22.54 -17.75 -24.28
CA PHE A 491 -21.19 -17.19 -24.39
C PHE A 491 -20.84 -16.42 -23.10
N SER A 492 -19.61 -16.55 -22.61
CA SER A 492 -19.23 -16.03 -21.29
C SER A 492 -19.50 -14.53 -21.11
N GLY A 493 -19.31 -13.72 -22.16
CA GLY A 493 -19.57 -12.28 -22.14
C GLY A 493 -21.05 -11.89 -22.00
N ALA A 494 -21.99 -12.84 -22.13
CA ALA A 494 -23.42 -12.56 -22.05
C ALA A 494 -23.81 -11.96 -20.69
N LEU A 495 -23.19 -12.43 -19.62
CA LEU A 495 -23.50 -12.03 -18.25
C LEU A 495 -23.32 -10.51 -18.03
N SER A 496 -22.11 -10.00 -18.28
CA SER A 496 -21.80 -8.56 -18.17
C SER A 496 -22.57 -7.72 -19.21
N SER A 497 -22.77 -8.26 -20.41
CA SER A 497 -23.53 -7.56 -21.47
C SER A 497 -25.00 -7.36 -21.08
N MET A 498 -25.64 -8.39 -20.50
CA MET A 498 -27.04 -8.31 -20.07
C MET A 498 -27.21 -7.39 -18.86
N VAL A 499 -26.24 -7.33 -17.94
CA VAL A 499 -26.21 -6.30 -16.89
C VAL A 499 -26.09 -4.91 -17.49
N SER A 500 -25.17 -4.69 -18.44
CA SER A 500 -24.99 -3.40 -19.10
C SER A 500 -26.26 -2.94 -19.82
N LEU A 501 -26.93 -3.86 -20.53
CA LEU A 501 -28.22 -3.61 -21.20
C LEU A 501 -29.33 -3.29 -20.20
N ALA A 502 -29.42 -4.02 -19.08
CA ALA A 502 -30.46 -3.82 -18.08
C ALA A 502 -30.34 -2.48 -17.34
N ILE A 503 -29.13 -1.95 -17.21
CA ILE A 503 -28.84 -0.70 -16.49
C ILE A 503 -28.66 0.50 -17.46
N GLY A 504 -28.40 0.24 -18.74
CA GLY A 504 -28.27 1.27 -19.77
C GLY A 504 -26.90 1.97 -19.80
N VAL A 505 -25.84 1.27 -19.41
CA VAL A 505 -24.44 1.77 -19.41
C VAL A 505 -23.66 1.28 -20.61
N LYS A 506 -22.64 2.03 -21.02
CA LYS A 506 -21.93 1.85 -22.30
C LYS A 506 -20.41 1.81 -22.16
N GLY A 507 -19.87 1.95 -20.95
CA GLY A 507 -18.46 1.73 -20.69
C GLY A 507 -18.06 0.25 -20.87
N PRO A 508 -16.76 -0.07 -20.68
CA PRO A 508 -16.26 -1.44 -20.76
C PRO A 508 -17.14 -2.47 -20.04
N SER A 509 -17.54 -3.51 -20.77
CA SER A 509 -18.33 -4.64 -20.26
C SER A 509 -17.52 -5.93 -20.37
N ILE A 510 -17.11 -6.49 -19.22
CA ILE A 510 -16.16 -7.60 -19.13
C ILE A 510 -16.76 -8.72 -18.28
N THR A 511 -16.69 -9.96 -18.77
CA THR A 511 -16.89 -11.14 -17.93
C THR A 511 -15.55 -11.77 -17.58
N VAL A 512 -15.28 -11.95 -16.29
CA VAL A 512 -14.07 -12.62 -15.79
C VAL A 512 -14.38 -14.08 -15.52
N SER A 513 -13.59 -15.00 -16.10
CA SER A 513 -13.81 -16.44 -15.99
C SER A 513 -12.61 -17.17 -15.38
N THR A 514 -12.42 -17.01 -14.08
CA THR A 514 -11.32 -17.62 -13.32
C THR A 514 -11.74 -18.76 -12.40
N GLY A 515 -12.97 -19.26 -12.52
CA GLY A 515 -13.49 -20.32 -11.64
C GLY A 515 -13.99 -19.73 -10.33
N CYS A 516 -13.66 -20.35 -9.19
CA CYS A 516 -14.09 -19.87 -7.88
C CYS A 516 -13.63 -18.42 -7.53
N PRO A 517 -12.45 -17.95 -7.97
CA PRO A 517 -12.02 -16.57 -7.79
C PRO A 517 -12.71 -15.52 -8.67
N ALA A 518 -13.60 -15.89 -9.60
CA ALA A 518 -14.10 -14.97 -10.62
C ALA A 518 -14.71 -13.67 -10.07
N GLY A 519 -15.51 -13.73 -9.00
CA GLY A 519 -16.06 -12.54 -8.35
C GLY A 519 -15.00 -11.69 -7.64
N THR A 520 -13.99 -12.32 -7.04
CA THR A 520 -12.83 -11.63 -6.42
C THR A 520 -12.02 -10.89 -7.48
N ASP A 521 -11.72 -11.56 -8.59
CA ASP A 521 -10.95 -10.98 -9.70
C ASP A 521 -11.71 -9.85 -10.39
N ALA A 522 -13.03 -9.98 -10.53
CA ALA A 522 -13.88 -8.93 -11.08
C ALA A 522 -13.85 -7.65 -10.23
N ILE A 523 -13.95 -7.78 -8.91
CA ILE A 523 -13.78 -6.66 -7.97
C ILE A 523 -12.34 -6.13 -8.02
N GLY A 524 -11.33 -7.01 -8.07
CA GLY A 524 -9.92 -6.63 -8.18
C GLY A 524 -9.60 -5.82 -9.45
N TYR A 525 -10.17 -6.21 -10.60
CA TYR A 525 -10.05 -5.44 -11.84
C TYR A 525 -10.81 -4.12 -11.79
N GLY A 526 -11.98 -4.08 -11.13
CA GLY A 526 -12.69 -2.83 -10.89
C GLY A 526 -11.91 -1.87 -9.98
N PHE A 527 -11.27 -2.41 -8.94
CA PHE A 527 -10.36 -1.67 -8.06
C PHE A 527 -9.18 -1.09 -8.85
N GLU A 528 -8.52 -1.89 -9.69
CA GLU A 528 -7.43 -1.41 -10.54
C GLU A 528 -7.91 -0.37 -11.56
N ALA A 529 -9.12 -0.51 -12.13
CA ALA A 529 -9.68 0.50 -13.03
C ALA A 529 -9.88 1.85 -12.33
N VAL A 530 -10.45 1.88 -11.12
CA VAL A 530 -10.59 3.10 -10.32
C VAL A 530 -9.23 3.68 -9.94
N LYS A 531 -8.37 2.84 -9.36
CA LYS A 531 -7.03 3.22 -8.92
C LYS A 531 -6.19 3.83 -10.04
N ASN A 532 -6.31 3.31 -11.27
CA ASN A 532 -5.58 3.77 -12.44
C ASN A 532 -6.29 4.89 -13.24
N CYS A 533 -7.34 5.51 -12.67
CA CYS A 533 -8.12 6.60 -13.29
C CYS A 533 -8.80 6.21 -14.62
N GLU A 534 -9.16 4.93 -14.77
CA GLU A 534 -9.85 4.39 -15.96
C GLU A 534 -11.37 4.42 -15.81
N ALA A 535 -11.87 4.54 -14.57
CA ALA A 535 -13.29 4.71 -14.26
C ALA A 535 -13.49 5.43 -12.92
N GLU A 536 -14.52 6.27 -12.84
CA GLU A 536 -14.99 6.84 -11.56
C GLU A 536 -16.00 5.91 -10.88
N VAL A 537 -16.74 5.12 -11.66
CA VAL A 537 -17.74 4.16 -11.18
C VAL A 537 -17.57 2.82 -11.91
N VAL A 538 -17.52 1.73 -11.15
CA VAL A 538 -17.49 0.36 -11.68
C VAL A 538 -18.54 -0.50 -10.97
N ILE A 539 -19.40 -1.14 -11.75
CA ILE A 539 -20.30 -2.19 -11.28
C ILE A 539 -19.52 -3.51 -11.34
N ALA A 540 -19.09 -4.01 -10.19
CA ALA A 540 -18.24 -5.19 -10.10
C ALA A 540 -18.86 -6.30 -9.23
N GLY A 541 -18.55 -7.55 -9.51
CA GLY A 541 -18.98 -8.67 -8.64
C GLY A 541 -19.00 -10.00 -9.35
N GLY A 542 -19.93 -10.88 -9.02
CA GLY A 542 -20.06 -12.19 -9.68
C GLY A 542 -21.40 -12.86 -9.46
N ALA A 543 -21.75 -13.76 -10.38
CA ALA A 543 -22.99 -14.55 -10.33
C ALA A 543 -22.78 -15.97 -10.86
N GLU A 544 -23.50 -16.93 -10.28
CA GLU A 544 -23.48 -18.32 -10.73
C GLU A 544 -24.82 -19.02 -10.42
N ALA A 545 -25.28 -19.88 -11.32
CA ALA A 545 -26.44 -20.74 -11.11
C ALA A 545 -26.21 -22.17 -11.64
N PRO A 546 -25.30 -22.96 -11.02
CA PRO A 546 -24.82 -24.22 -11.58
C PRO A 546 -25.70 -25.43 -11.23
N ILE A 547 -26.88 -25.23 -10.64
CA ILE A 547 -27.72 -26.30 -10.07
C ILE A 547 -28.51 -27.00 -11.19
N ARG A 548 -27.83 -27.88 -11.93
CA ARG A 548 -28.42 -28.74 -12.97
C ARG A 548 -27.86 -30.17 -12.93
N PRO A 549 -28.62 -31.20 -13.36
CA PRO A 549 -28.23 -32.59 -13.24
C PRO A 549 -26.81 -32.92 -13.73
N VAL A 550 -26.44 -32.56 -14.95
CA VAL A 550 -25.14 -32.89 -15.55
C VAL A 550 -24.04 -32.10 -14.87
N VAL A 551 -24.24 -30.81 -14.61
CA VAL A 551 -23.25 -29.99 -13.88
C VAL A 551 -22.97 -30.58 -12.49
N ILE A 552 -24.00 -30.87 -11.70
CA ILE A 552 -23.84 -31.50 -10.38
C ILE A 552 -23.15 -32.86 -10.49
N HIS A 553 -23.56 -33.70 -11.45
CA HIS A 553 -22.94 -35.00 -11.64
C HIS A 553 -21.47 -34.90 -12.05
N SER A 554 -21.08 -33.87 -12.82
CA SER A 554 -19.68 -33.66 -13.22
C SER A 554 -18.77 -33.34 -12.04
N PHE A 555 -19.22 -32.51 -11.09
CA PHE A 555 -18.48 -32.25 -9.84
C PHE A 555 -18.49 -33.46 -8.90
N TYR A 556 -19.58 -34.22 -8.88
CA TYR A 556 -19.62 -35.51 -8.18
C TYR A 556 -18.62 -36.51 -8.74
N ALA A 557 -18.53 -36.64 -10.07
CA ALA A 557 -17.65 -37.60 -10.74
C ALA A 557 -16.15 -37.34 -10.47
N MET A 558 -15.79 -36.11 -10.12
CA MET A 558 -14.44 -35.74 -9.67
C MET A 558 -14.25 -35.78 -8.15
N ASN A 559 -15.22 -36.33 -7.39
CA ASN A 559 -15.22 -36.43 -5.93
C ASN A 559 -15.06 -35.07 -5.21
N ALA A 560 -15.64 -34.00 -5.77
CA ALA A 560 -15.51 -32.67 -5.18
C ALA A 560 -16.68 -32.30 -4.25
N LEU A 561 -17.82 -32.97 -4.39
CA LEU A 561 -19.05 -32.67 -3.64
C LEU A 561 -19.22 -33.55 -2.40
N SER A 562 -19.74 -32.96 -1.31
CA SER A 562 -20.12 -33.70 -0.10
C SER A 562 -21.23 -34.72 -0.38
N LEU A 563 -21.12 -35.91 0.21
CA LEU A 563 -22.10 -36.99 0.06
C LEU A 563 -23.18 -36.98 1.16
N ARG A 564 -23.17 -35.99 2.05
CA ARG A 564 -24.01 -35.93 3.25
C ARG A 564 -25.46 -35.51 2.95
N ASN A 565 -26.15 -36.33 2.17
CA ASN A 565 -27.53 -36.10 1.76
C ASN A 565 -28.54 -36.15 2.92
N ASP A 566 -28.21 -36.86 4.00
CA ASP A 566 -29.11 -37.11 5.13
C ASP A 566 -29.14 -35.95 6.14
N GLU A 567 -28.10 -35.11 6.15
CA GLU A 567 -28.00 -33.92 7.01
C GLU A 567 -27.60 -32.68 6.18
N PRO A 568 -28.48 -32.17 5.27
CA PRO A 568 -28.11 -31.11 4.34
C PRO A 568 -27.56 -29.86 5.03
N GLU A 569 -28.20 -29.43 6.11
CA GLU A 569 -27.82 -28.24 6.88
C GLU A 569 -26.43 -28.37 7.52
N LYS A 570 -25.91 -29.59 7.67
CA LYS A 570 -24.59 -29.90 8.22
C LYS A 570 -23.56 -30.33 7.19
N ALA A 571 -23.88 -30.34 5.90
CA ALA A 571 -23.01 -30.88 4.87
C ALA A 571 -21.77 -30.01 4.63
N SER A 572 -21.95 -28.68 4.52
CA SER A 572 -20.82 -27.75 4.46
C SER A 572 -20.28 -27.48 5.86
N ARG A 573 -19.08 -27.99 6.13
CA ARG A 573 -18.40 -27.93 7.43
C ARG A 573 -16.91 -27.60 7.27
N PRO A 574 -16.59 -26.38 6.82
CA PRO A 574 -15.21 -25.95 6.62
C PRO A 574 -14.35 -26.19 7.85
N PHE A 575 -13.11 -26.65 7.64
CA PHE A 575 -12.09 -26.95 8.65
C PHE A 575 -12.43 -28.09 9.63
N ASP A 576 -13.64 -28.66 9.60
CA ASP A 576 -14.05 -29.80 10.42
C ASP A 576 -13.36 -31.09 9.98
N ALA A 577 -12.95 -31.94 10.92
CA ALA A 577 -12.26 -33.20 10.64
C ALA A 577 -13.09 -34.21 9.82
N LYS A 578 -14.42 -34.06 9.77
CA LYS A 578 -15.34 -34.92 9.00
C LYS A 578 -15.84 -34.28 7.71
N ARG A 579 -15.22 -33.20 7.24
CA ARG A 579 -15.52 -32.59 5.94
C ARG A 579 -15.16 -33.57 4.81
N ASP A 580 -16.02 -33.66 3.80
CA ASP A 580 -15.94 -34.66 2.73
C ASP A 580 -16.09 -34.09 1.32
N GLY A 581 -16.20 -32.77 1.19
CA GLY A 581 -16.40 -32.09 -0.09
C GLY A 581 -17.13 -30.77 0.09
N PHE A 582 -17.13 -29.94 -0.95
CA PHE A 582 -17.92 -28.71 -0.92
C PHE A 582 -19.40 -28.99 -1.21
N VAL A 583 -20.28 -28.07 -0.83
CA VAL A 583 -21.70 -28.13 -1.22
C VAL A 583 -21.95 -27.08 -2.29
N ILE A 584 -22.41 -27.49 -3.46
CA ILE A 584 -22.69 -26.57 -4.56
C ILE A 584 -23.85 -25.63 -4.23
N ALA A 585 -23.74 -24.37 -4.66
CA ALA A 585 -24.78 -23.37 -4.47
C ALA A 585 -24.92 -22.46 -5.70
N GLU A 586 -25.96 -21.64 -5.71
CA GLU A 586 -26.16 -20.54 -6.65
C GLU A 586 -26.24 -19.21 -5.90
N GLY A 587 -26.01 -18.11 -6.60
CA GLY A 587 -26.15 -16.77 -6.02
C GLY A 587 -25.49 -15.69 -6.86
N ALA A 588 -25.60 -14.46 -6.39
CA ALA A 588 -24.92 -13.29 -6.94
C ALA A 588 -24.53 -12.30 -5.83
N GLY A 589 -23.38 -11.67 -5.99
CA GLY A 589 -22.93 -10.53 -5.20
C GLY A 589 -22.42 -9.45 -6.13
N ILE A 590 -22.90 -8.22 -5.97
CA ILE A 590 -22.52 -7.05 -6.76
C ILE A 590 -22.18 -5.91 -5.81
N VAL A 591 -21.10 -5.19 -6.12
CA VAL A 591 -20.67 -3.97 -5.45
C VAL A 591 -20.61 -2.82 -6.44
N ILE A 592 -20.91 -1.61 -5.96
CA ILE A 592 -20.61 -0.37 -6.68
C ILE A 592 -19.29 0.15 -6.15
N LEU A 593 -18.25 0.06 -6.98
CA LEU A 593 -16.94 0.65 -6.71
C LEU A 593 -16.93 2.08 -7.24
N GLU A 594 -16.45 3.01 -6.42
CA GLU A 594 -16.31 4.41 -6.81
C GLU A 594 -14.94 4.96 -6.43
N GLU A 595 -14.52 5.95 -7.21
CA GLU A 595 -13.48 6.87 -6.81
C GLU A 595 -13.93 7.65 -5.55
N LEU A 596 -13.03 7.80 -4.56
CA LEU A 596 -13.40 8.37 -3.26
C LEU A 596 -13.95 9.79 -3.37
N GLU A 597 -13.29 10.70 -4.09
CA GLU A 597 -13.75 12.09 -4.18
C GLU A 597 -15.08 12.20 -4.92
N HIS A 598 -15.30 11.37 -5.94
CA HIS A 598 -16.59 11.18 -6.60
C HIS A 598 -17.69 10.78 -5.59
N ALA A 599 -17.44 9.73 -4.80
CA ALA A 599 -18.36 9.24 -3.79
C ALA A 599 -18.67 10.32 -2.73
N LEU A 600 -17.65 11.05 -2.26
CA LEU A 600 -17.80 12.13 -1.29
C LEU A 600 -18.61 13.30 -1.85
N LYS A 601 -18.35 13.70 -3.10
CA LYS A 601 -19.03 14.82 -3.77
C LYS A 601 -20.55 14.60 -3.87
N ARG A 602 -20.97 13.36 -4.12
CA ARG A 602 -22.41 13.00 -4.17
C ARG A 602 -22.99 12.59 -2.81
N GLY A 603 -22.20 12.62 -1.74
CA GLY A 603 -22.65 12.29 -0.38
C GLY A 603 -22.96 10.80 -0.17
N ALA A 604 -22.24 9.91 -0.85
CA ALA A 604 -22.47 8.47 -0.77
C ALA A 604 -22.28 7.92 0.65
N ASN A 605 -23.00 6.84 0.96
CA ASN A 605 -22.57 5.95 2.04
C ASN A 605 -21.35 5.15 1.56
N ILE A 606 -20.40 4.86 2.45
CA ILE A 606 -19.19 4.10 2.12
C ILE A 606 -19.08 2.95 3.11
N TYR A 607 -19.17 1.71 2.61
CA TYR A 607 -19.05 0.50 3.41
C TYR A 607 -17.60 0.16 3.75
N GLY A 608 -16.67 0.52 2.87
CA GLY A 608 -15.25 0.24 3.04
C GLY A 608 -14.44 0.67 1.83
N GLU A 609 -13.13 0.66 2.00
CA GLU A 609 -12.15 0.96 0.97
C GLU A 609 -11.46 -0.34 0.54
N VAL A 610 -11.43 -0.62 -0.76
CA VAL A 610 -10.59 -1.70 -1.30
C VAL A 610 -9.18 -1.15 -1.38
N ILE A 611 -8.26 -1.70 -0.58
CA ILE A 611 -6.88 -1.19 -0.48
C ILE A 611 -5.85 -2.13 -1.11
N GLY A 612 -6.18 -3.42 -1.28
CA GLY A 612 -5.26 -4.41 -1.83
C GLY A 612 -5.98 -5.47 -2.66
N TYR A 613 -5.32 -5.87 -3.74
CA TYR A 613 -5.72 -6.98 -4.61
C TYR A 613 -4.46 -7.69 -5.10
N ALA A 614 -4.52 -9.02 -5.20
CA ALA A 614 -3.52 -9.79 -5.91
C ALA A 614 -4.12 -11.05 -6.51
N SER A 615 -3.48 -11.55 -7.57
CA SER A 615 -3.80 -12.85 -8.16
C SER A 615 -2.50 -13.59 -8.55
N THR A 616 -2.44 -14.90 -8.29
CA THR A 616 -1.33 -15.78 -8.65
C THR A 616 -1.84 -17.11 -9.19
N ASN A 617 -0.92 -17.96 -9.67
CA ASN A 617 -1.23 -19.31 -10.10
C ASN A 617 -0.26 -20.33 -9.51
N ASP A 618 -0.78 -21.46 -9.04
CA ASP A 618 0.01 -22.57 -8.51
C ASP A 618 0.90 -23.24 -9.56
N ALA A 619 0.48 -23.23 -10.83
CA ALA A 619 1.09 -23.97 -11.93
C ALA A 619 1.35 -25.47 -11.59
N TYR A 620 0.47 -26.06 -10.79
CA TYR A 620 0.66 -27.38 -10.19
C TYR A 620 -0.30 -28.44 -10.76
N HIS A 621 -1.60 -28.26 -10.59
CA HIS A 621 -2.60 -29.24 -10.99
C HIS A 621 -3.95 -28.55 -11.32
N MET A 622 -4.79 -29.23 -12.11
CA MET A 622 -6.07 -28.66 -12.58
C MET A 622 -7.13 -28.53 -11.49
N THR A 623 -7.12 -29.40 -10.48
CA THR A 623 -8.14 -29.40 -9.40
C THR A 623 -7.54 -29.34 -7.99
N ALA A 624 -6.54 -30.17 -7.70
CA ALA A 624 -5.81 -30.12 -6.44
C ALA A 624 -4.96 -28.83 -6.28
N PRO A 625 -5.01 -28.17 -5.10
CA PRO A 625 -4.11 -27.06 -4.79
C PRO A 625 -2.68 -27.54 -4.59
N ALA A 626 -1.70 -26.66 -4.77
CA ALA A 626 -0.31 -26.96 -4.42
C ALA A 626 -0.19 -27.31 -2.91
N PRO A 627 0.36 -28.47 -2.53
CA PRO A 627 0.40 -28.90 -1.14
C PRO A 627 1.22 -27.99 -0.21
N ASP A 628 2.21 -27.27 -0.75
CA ASP A 628 3.04 -26.33 0.02
C ASP A 628 2.45 -24.92 0.09
N GLY A 629 1.37 -24.63 -0.66
CA GLY A 629 0.66 -23.36 -0.65
C GLY A 629 1.48 -22.15 -1.12
N LYS A 630 2.69 -22.31 -1.66
CA LYS A 630 3.62 -21.17 -1.85
C LYS A 630 3.10 -20.07 -2.76
N ALA A 631 2.48 -20.42 -3.88
CA ALA A 631 1.93 -19.43 -4.81
C ALA A 631 0.73 -18.68 -4.20
N ALA A 632 -0.09 -19.37 -3.41
CA ALA A 632 -1.19 -18.77 -2.67
C ALA A 632 -0.69 -17.89 -1.50
N SER A 633 0.35 -18.30 -0.76
CA SER A 633 1.03 -17.43 0.21
C SER A 633 1.61 -16.18 -0.46
N GLN A 634 2.18 -16.32 -1.66
CA GLN A 634 2.65 -15.18 -2.43
C GLN A 634 1.50 -14.24 -2.82
N CYS A 635 0.32 -14.78 -3.17
CA CYS A 635 -0.87 -13.96 -3.42
C CYS A 635 -1.22 -13.10 -2.20
N PHE A 636 -1.23 -13.68 -1.00
CA PHE A 636 -1.50 -12.94 0.24
C PHE A 636 -0.46 -11.84 0.48
N ARG A 637 0.83 -12.15 0.33
CA ARG A 637 1.92 -11.17 0.50
C ARG A 637 1.81 -10.02 -0.51
N LEU A 638 1.50 -10.32 -1.78
CA LEU A 638 1.29 -9.30 -2.82
C LEU A 638 0.09 -8.42 -2.52
N ALA A 639 -1.01 -8.97 -2.00
CA ALA A 639 -2.17 -8.19 -1.61
C ALA A 639 -1.85 -7.24 -0.44
N LEU A 640 -1.13 -7.74 0.59
CA LEU A 640 -0.66 -6.92 1.72
C LEU A 640 0.32 -5.82 1.28
N GLU A 641 1.27 -6.16 0.41
CA GLU A 641 2.22 -5.22 -0.18
C GLU A 641 1.51 -4.15 -1.01
N GLY A 642 0.57 -4.56 -1.87
CA GLY A 642 -0.25 -3.65 -2.68
C GLY A 642 -1.12 -2.72 -1.86
N ALA A 643 -1.52 -3.14 -0.65
CA ALA A 643 -2.22 -2.34 0.35
C ALA A 643 -1.31 -1.47 1.23
N GLY A 644 0.01 -1.69 1.21
CA GLY A 644 0.95 -1.00 2.06
C GLY A 644 0.78 -1.29 3.56
N ILE A 645 0.24 -2.46 3.92
CA ILE A 645 0.00 -2.87 5.32
C ILE A 645 0.85 -4.07 5.70
N LYS A 646 1.03 -4.29 7.00
CA LYS A 646 1.74 -5.44 7.57
C LYS A 646 0.75 -6.57 7.89
N PRO A 647 1.22 -7.83 7.96
CA PRO A 647 0.38 -8.94 8.39
C PRO A 647 -0.32 -8.70 9.73
N MET A 648 0.34 -8.00 10.66
CA MET A 648 -0.20 -7.68 12.00
C MET A 648 -1.32 -6.63 12.00
N ASP A 649 -1.57 -5.98 10.87
CA ASP A 649 -2.64 -4.99 10.74
C ASP A 649 -3.99 -5.65 10.36
N VAL A 650 -4.00 -6.94 10.00
CA VAL A 650 -5.22 -7.68 9.63
C VAL A 650 -5.98 -8.14 10.87
N ASP A 651 -7.27 -7.80 10.94
CA ASP A 651 -8.14 -8.09 12.09
C ASP A 651 -9.06 -9.29 11.88
N TYR A 652 -9.38 -9.63 10.63
CA TYR A 652 -10.30 -10.70 10.28
C TYR A 652 -9.98 -11.30 8.91
N ILE A 653 -10.07 -12.62 8.79
CA ILE A 653 -9.98 -13.33 7.51
C ILE A 653 -11.31 -14.04 7.20
N ASN A 654 -12.00 -13.62 6.14
CA ASN A 654 -13.02 -14.45 5.51
C ASN A 654 -12.34 -15.42 4.54
N SER A 655 -12.13 -16.65 5.00
CA SER A 655 -11.42 -17.69 4.24
C SER A 655 -12.20 -18.18 3.02
N HIS A 656 -11.49 -18.79 2.07
CA HIS A 656 -12.09 -19.58 1.02
C HIS A 656 -12.81 -20.81 1.59
N GLY A 657 -12.21 -21.54 2.55
CA GLY A 657 -12.82 -22.60 3.38
C GLY A 657 -13.92 -23.40 2.68
N SER A 658 -13.56 -24.15 1.64
CA SER A 658 -14.51 -24.85 0.77
C SER A 658 -15.13 -26.11 1.38
N SER A 659 -14.74 -26.51 2.60
CA SER A 659 -15.15 -27.79 3.20
C SER A 659 -14.58 -29.01 2.46
N THR A 660 -13.50 -28.83 1.70
CA THR A 660 -12.76 -29.94 1.09
C THR A 660 -11.52 -30.29 1.92
N PRO A 661 -11.13 -31.58 2.01
CA PRO A 661 -10.00 -31.98 2.82
C PRO A 661 -8.68 -31.27 2.46
N LEU A 662 -8.40 -31.15 1.16
CA LEU A 662 -7.16 -30.55 0.66
C LEU A 662 -7.16 -29.03 0.85
N ASN A 663 -8.22 -28.33 0.45
CA ASN A 663 -8.25 -26.88 0.51
C ASN A 663 -8.06 -26.36 1.94
N ASP A 664 -8.91 -26.79 2.87
CA ASP A 664 -8.99 -26.18 4.20
C ASP A 664 -7.68 -26.38 4.98
N LYS A 665 -7.01 -27.52 4.75
CA LYS A 665 -5.68 -27.80 5.28
C LYS A 665 -4.62 -26.91 4.64
N THR A 666 -4.58 -26.82 3.31
CA THR A 666 -3.62 -25.99 2.59
C THR A 666 -3.80 -24.50 2.92
N GLU A 667 -5.03 -24.03 3.03
CA GLU A 667 -5.38 -22.67 3.43
C GLU A 667 -4.89 -22.34 4.85
N THR A 668 -5.05 -23.27 5.80
CA THR A 668 -4.48 -23.11 7.14
C THR A 668 -2.95 -22.97 7.09
N ILE A 669 -2.27 -23.77 6.25
CA ILE A 669 -0.81 -23.67 6.05
C ILE A 669 -0.44 -22.30 5.47
N ILE A 670 -1.18 -21.82 4.48
CA ILE A 670 -0.94 -20.51 3.83
C ILE A 670 -1.08 -19.37 4.84
N ILE A 671 -2.16 -19.37 5.64
CA ILE A 671 -2.37 -18.34 6.67
C ILE A 671 -1.20 -18.35 7.67
N LYS A 672 -0.76 -19.52 8.13
CA LYS A 672 0.41 -19.62 9.02
C LYS A 672 1.72 -19.16 8.38
N ASP A 673 1.95 -19.48 7.11
CA ASP A 673 3.14 -19.09 6.36
C ASP A 673 3.24 -17.55 6.15
N VAL A 674 2.10 -16.88 6.00
CA VAL A 674 2.04 -15.43 5.76
C VAL A 674 2.06 -14.64 7.08
N PHE A 675 1.26 -15.07 8.06
CA PHE A 675 1.03 -14.33 9.30
C PHE A 675 1.91 -14.83 10.46
N GLY A 676 2.61 -15.96 10.32
CA GLY A 676 3.44 -16.53 11.37
C GLY A 676 2.65 -16.80 12.66
N GLU A 677 3.25 -16.51 13.82
CA GLU A 677 2.58 -16.63 15.13
C GLU A 677 1.33 -15.73 15.26
N TYR A 678 1.25 -14.65 14.48
CA TYR A 678 0.09 -13.77 14.50
C TYR A 678 -1.17 -14.46 13.92
N ALA A 679 -1.02 -15.50 13.10
CA ALA A 679 -2.14 -16.28 12.54
C ALA A 679 -3.12 -16.77 13.62
N TYR A 680 -2.63 -17.19 14.80
CA TYR A 680 -3.47 -17.68 15.90
C TYR A 680 -4.25 -16.58 16.64
N LYS A 681 -3.97 -15.31 16.35
CA LYS A 681 -4.68 -14.16 16.91
C LYS A 681 -5.74 -13.61 15.96
N ILE A 682 -5.66 -13.93 14.68
CA ILE A 682 -6.62 -13.48 13.68
C ILE A 682 -7.81 -14.45 13.68
N PRO A 683 -9.04 -14.01 13.97
CA PRO A 683 -10.22 -14.79 13.68
C PRO A 683 -10.35 -15.07 12.19
N VAL A 684 -10.57 -16.34 11.86
CA VAL A 684 -10.85 -16.82 10.51
C VAL A 684 -12.29 -17.32 10.50
N SER A 685 -13.07 -17.07 9.45
CA SER A 685 -14.34 -17.79 9.28
C SER A 685 -14.54 -18.21 7.82
N SER A 686 -15.34 -19.26 7.61
CA SER A 686 -15.86 -19.61 6.28
C SER A 686 -17.37 -19.53 6.29
N THR A 687 -17.89 -18.53 5.59
CA THR A 687 -19.33 -18.31 5.43
C THR A 687 -19.97 -19.26 4.42
N LYS A 688 -19.17 -20.02 3.65
CA LYS A 688 -19.64 -21.17 2.87
C LYS A 688 -20.26 -22.26 3.73
N SER A 689 -19.96 -22.30 5.03
CA SER A 689 -20.66 -23.16 6.00
C SER A 689 -22.18 -22.94 5.97
N MET A 690 -22.63 -21.71 5.75
CA MET A 690 -24.05 -21.34 5.62
C MET A 690 -24.49 -21.30 4.16
N LEU A 691 -23.69 -20.70 3.28
CA LEU A 691 -24.07 -20.35 1.92
C LEU A 691 -23.93 -21.50 0.92
N GLY A 692 -23.11 -22.50 1.24
CA GLY A 692 -22.51 -23.38 0.24
C GLY A 692 -21.52 -22.62 -0.65
N HIS A 693 -21.14 -23.22 -1.78
CA HIS A 693 -20.15 -22.69 -2.70
C HIS A 693 -20.79 -22.33 -4.04
N SER A 694 -21.02 -21.02 -4.26
CA SER A 694 -21.61 -20.46 -5.48
C SER A 694 -20.58 -20.18 -6.59
N ILE A 695 -19.48 -20.97 -6.63
CA ILE A 695 -18.42 -20.91 -7.63
C ILE A 695 -18.01 -19.46 -7.93
N GLY A 696 -18.31 -18.91 -9.11
CA GLY A 696 -17.89 -17.57 -9.52
C GLY A 696 -18.51 -16.41 -8.75
N ALA A 697 -19.64 -16.60 -8.07
CA ALA A 697 -20.27 -15.55 -7.25
C ALA A 697 -19.64 -15.41 -5.86
N THR A 698 -18.97 -16.48 -5.40
CA THR A 698 -18.45 -16.64 -4.03
C THR A 698 -17.66 -15.42 -3.56
N GLY A 699 -16.61 -15.07 -4.30
CA GLY A 699 -15.68 -14.01 -3.91
C GLY A 699 -16.34 -12.64 -3.75
N ALA A 700 -17.34 -12.34 -4.57
CA ALA A 700 -18.07 -11.07 -4.49
C ALA A 700 -18.99 -11.03 -3.28
N VAL A 701 -19.70 -12.11 -2.98
CA VAL A 701 -20.52 -12.23 -1.75
C VAL A 701 -19.62 -12.11 -0.52
N GLU A 702 -18.45 -12.73 -0.53
CA GLU A 702 -17.49 -12.69 0.59
C GLU A 702 -16.86 -11.30 0.79
N ALA A 703 -16.63 -10.54 -0.28
CA ALA A 703 -16.24 -9.14 -0.18
C ALA A 703 -17.33 -8.29 0.49
N ILE A 704 -18.61 -8.51 0.13
CA ILE A 704 -19.76 -7.85 0.78
C ILE A 704 -19.83 -8.23 2.27
N ILE A 705 -19.58 -9.49 2.62
CA ILE A 705 -19.53 -9.93 4.02
C ILE A 705 -18.42 -9.20 4.78
N CYS A 706 -17.23 -9.03 4.21
CA CYS A 706 -16.16 -8.27 4.84
C CYS A 706 -16.54 -6.80 5.09
N CYS A 707 -17.22 -6.15 4.13
CA CYS A 707 -17.78 -4.82 4.31
C CYS A 707 -18.80 -4.75 5.45
N LEU A 708 -19.75 -5.69 5.50
CA LEU A 708 -20.76 -5.72 6.55
C LEU A 708 -20.15 -6.06 7.92
N ALA A 709 -19.13 -6.92 7.96
CA ALA A 709 -18.42 -7.26 9.19
C ALA A 709 -17.69 -6.06 9.79
N THR A 710 -17.00 -5.25 8.97
CA THR A 710 -16.29 -4.04 9.42
C THR A 710 -17.25 -2.93 9.84
N GLU A 711 -18.37 -2.78 9.13
CA GLU A 711 -19.44 -1.83 9.44
C GLU A 711 -20.13 -2.17 10.77
N ASN A 712 -20.53 -3.43 10.95
CA ASN A 712 -21.32 -3.88 12.10
C ASN A 712 -20.47 -4.28 13.31
N GLY A 713 -19.14 -4.39 13.16
CA GLY A 713 -18.24 -4.85 14.21
C GLY A 713 -18.57 -6.29 14.66
N PHE A 714 -18.83 -7.17 13.71
CA PHE A 714 -19.26 -8.55 13.97
C PHE A 714 -18.66 -9.52 12.96
N ILE A 715 -18.09 -10.61 13.47
CA ILE A 715 -17.50 -11.68 12.67
C ILE A 715 -18.52 -12.81 12.53
N PRO A 716 -18.95 -13.16 11.30
CA PRO A 716 -19.82 -14.31 11.07
C PRO A 716 -19.21 -15.65 11.54
N PRO A 717 -20.04 -16.63 11.92
CA PRO A 717 -19.55 -17.94 12.32
C PRO A 717 -19.10 -18.79 11.13
N THR A 718 -18.21 -19.74 11.43
CA THR A 718 -18.14 -21.02 10.68
C THR A 718 -19.08 -22.03 11.35
N ILE A 719 -20.30 -22.22 10.82
CA ILE A 719 -21.23 -23.22 11.37
C ILE A 719 -20.75 -24.65 11.03
N ASN A 720 -21.33 -25.66 11.69
CA ASN A 720 -21.04 -27.09 11.48
C ASN A 720 -19.61 -27.55 11.83
N TYR A 721 -18.80 -26.71 12.48
CA TYR A 721 -17.51 -27.10 13.07
C TYR A 721 -17.76 -27.82 14.41
N GLU A 722 -17.75 -29.15 14.39
CA GLU A 722 -18.07 -30.04 15.53
C GLU A 722 -16.87 -30.85 16.00
N PHE A 723 -15.98 -31.24 15.08
CA PHE A 723 -14.83 -32.11 15.30
C PHE A 723 -13.55 -31.38 14.84
N PRO A 724 -12.72 -30.87 15.77
CA PRO A 724 -11.48 -30.20 15.42
C PRO A 724 -10.52 -31.10 14.61
N ASP A 725 -9.97 -30.57 13.53
CA ASP A 725 -8.92 -31.21 12.73
C ASP A 725 -7.54 -30.74 13.23
N PRO A 726 -6.61 -31.63 13.63
CA PRO A 726 -5.26 -31.22 14.03
C PRO A 726 -4.47 -30.45 12.95
N GLY A 727 -4.84 -30.60 11.67
CA GLY A 727 -4.27 -29.83 10.56
C GLY A 727 -4.95 -28.48 10.31
N CYS A 728 -6.05 -28.19 11.00
CA CYS A 728 -6.79 -26.94 10.98
C CYS A 728 -7.04 -26.47 12.42
N ASP A 729 -6.09 -25.74 12.99
CA ASP A 729 -5.95 -25.40 14.41
C ASP A 729 -5.96 -23.88 14.71
N LEU A 730 -6.44 -23.05 13.77
CA LEU A 730 -6.66 -21.62 13.99
C LEU A 730 -8.02 -21.35 14.67
N ASP A 731 -8.28 -20.09 15.02
CA ASP A 731 -9.59 -19.65 15.52
C ASP A 731 -10.57 -19.48 14.34
N TYR A 732 -11.31 -20.54 14.02
CA TYR A 732 -12.29 -20.54 12.91
C TYR A 732 -13.65 -19.94 13.26
N VAL A 733 -13.78 -19.24 14.40
CA VAL A 733 -15.04 -18.69 14.91
C VAL A 733 -16.18 -19.73 14.86
N PRO A 734 -16.02 -20.86 15.58
CA PRO A 734 -16.89 -22.02 15.39
C PRO A 734 -18.31 -21.77 15.93
N SER A 735 -19.30 -22.14 15.14
CA SER A 735 -20.74 -22.18 15.44
C SER A 735 -21.42 -20.83 15.69
N ILE A 736 -20.86 -19.93 16.52
CA ILE A 736 -21.50 -18.67 16.92
C ILE A 736 -20.58 -17.51 16.55
N GLY A 737 -21.12 -16.55 15.79
CA GLY A 737 -20.39 -15.34 15.43
C GLY A 737 -20.15 -14.46 16.66
N ARG A 738 -19.19 -13.55 16.57
CA ARG A 738 -18.79 -12.73 17.72
C ARG A 738 -18.53 -11.28 17.36
N LYS A 739 -18.77 -10.38 18.31
CA LYS A 739 -18.41 -8.96 18.16
C LYS A 739 -16.90 -8.79 18.16
N ALA A 740 -16.40 -7.94 17.27
CA ALA A 740 -15.00 -7.55 17.20
C ALA A 740 -14.90 -6.16 16.55
N ASP A 741 -13.90 -5.38 16.91
CA ASP A 741 -13.57 -4.17 16.16
C ASP A 741 -12.69 -4.58 14.98
N ILE A 742 -13.20 -4.43 13.76
CA ILE A 742 -12.54 -4.88 12.54
C ILE A 742 -12.25 -3.64 11.70
N ASN A 743 -10.97 -3.25 11.62
CA ASN A 743 -10.52 -2.17 10.77
C ASN A 743 -10.05 -2.70 9.41
N ILE A 744 -9.42 -3.87 9.37
CA ILE A 744 -8.95 -4.50 8.14
C ILE A 744 -9.46 -5.94 8.06
N ALA A 745 -10.29 -6.20 7.04
CA ALA A 745 -10.78 -7.51 6.68
C ALA A 745 -10.07 -8.01 5.42
N PHE A 746 -9.63 -9.25 5.44
CA PHE A 746 -8.99 -9.94 4.34
C PHE A 746 -9.92 -11.03 3.82
N THR A 747 -10.06 -11.17 2.50
CA THR A 747 -10.81 -12.28 1.90
C THR A 747 -10.04 -12.90 0.74
N ASN A 748 -10.13 -14.22 0.59
CA ASN A 748 -9.42 -14.95 -0.44
C ASN A 748 -10.29 -15.98 -1.15
N SER A 749 -9.87 -16.34 -2.35
CA SER A 749 -10.52 -17.34 -3.17
C SER A 749 -9.48 -18.20 -3.87
N PHE A 750 -9.61 -19.51 -3.70
CA PHE A 750 -8.79 -20.50 -4.39
C PHE A 750 -9.65 -21.27 -5.37
N GLY A 751 -9.17 -21.40 -6.60
CA GLY A 751 -9.92 -21.98 -7.71
C GLY A 751 -9.21 -23.14 -8.35
N PHE A 752 -10.01 -24.00 -8.98
CA PHE A 752 -9.51 -24.96 -9.96
C PHE A 752 -8.66 -24.26 -11.04
N GLY A 753 -7.66 -24.97 -11.52
CA GLY A 753 -6.57 -24.46 -12.35
C GLY A 753 -5.46 -23.79 -11.53
N GLY A 754 -5.48 -23.93 -10.20
CA GLY A 754 -4.49 -23.36 -9.29
C GLY A 754 -4.58 -21.83 -9.19
N LYS A 755 -5.74 -21.23 -9.45
CA LYS A 755 -5.91 -19.77 -9.46
C LYS A 755 -6.16 -19.27 -8.04
N ASN A 756 -5.35 -18.32 -7.58
CA ASN A 756 -5.45 -17.76 -6.23
C ASN A 756 -5.67 -16.27 -6.31
N SER A 757 -6.65 -15.75 -5.59
CA SER A 757 -6.90 -14.30 -5.53
C SER A 757 -7.25 -13.86 -4.12
N ALA A 758 -6.88 -12.63 -3.78
CA ALA A 758 -7.15 -12.03 -2.48
C ALA A 758 -7.53 -10.56 -2.60
N LEU A 759 -8.42 -10.11 -1.72
CA LEU A 759 -8.83 -8.71 -1.56
C LEU A 759 -8.66 -8.28 -0.10
N ILE A 760 -8.32 -7.01 0.09
CA ILE A 760 -8.21 -6.37 1.40
C ILE A 760 -9.16 -5.19 1.47
N ILE A 761 -10.07 -5.24 2.43
CA ILE A 761 -11.08 -4.23 2.70
C ILE A 761 -10.74 -3.53 4.01
N LYS A 762 -10.62 -2.21 3.94
CA LYS A 762 -10.39 -1.35 5.09
C LYS A 762 -11.68 -0.62 5.46
N LYS A 763 -11.99 -0.56 6.75
CA LYS A 763 -13.06 0.27 7.29
C LYS A 763 -12.83 1.73 6.92
N TYR A 764 -13.82 2.35 6.29
CA TYR A 764 -13.78 3.77 6.00
C TYR A 764 -14.26 4.57 7.22
N ILE A 765 -13.46 5.54 7.66
CA ILE A 765 -13.80 6.47 8.74
C ILE A 765 -13.98 7.83 8.09
N LYS A 766 -15.19 8.39 8.20
CA LYS A 766 -15.56 9.71 7.69
C LYS A 766 -14.76 10.83 8.36
#